data_AF-A0A4Y3VQ54-F1
#
_entry.id   AF-A0A4Y3VQ54-F1
#
_cell.length_a   1.000
_cell.length_b   1.000
_cell.length_c   1.000
_cell.angle_alpha   90.00
_cell.angle_beta   90.00
_cell.angle_gamma   90.00
#
_symmetry.space_group_name_H-M   'P 1'
#
loop_
_entity.id
_entity.type
_entity.pdbx_description
1 polymer ?
#
loop_
_entity_poly.entity_id
_entity_poly.type
_entity_poly.pdbx_seq_one_letter_code
_entity_poly.pdbx_strand_id
1 'polypeptide(L)'
;MAELDLAEFSRSLVADVQATADAEGTTTPEAFTRRVFEDLEQAGVVSNTFTAYHKMHGHEVHGYGIGESGESLDLFVTDFQLEPLENKLTKAQTETSFRRLLAFVQRCRDGLQQHIDESFDVYDMCAAVEKALTEVQRIRLFLLSNRVGTATELPASEFDGLPVTHEVWDLARQHRHATSGALGEPIMVPFSPPLPCVSAPSSEEDHSVVLAVIPGKMLAELYAEYGTRLLELNVRSFLQTRGAVNRGIRETLLNAPGRFLAYNNGITATASQVDFVRGPDGEPTHISGVHGLQIVNGGQTTASLHYALSRDKADLSHVRVQMKLTEVAPERLAEIVPKISEYSNTQNRVTQVDFSSNHDYHVDIQRITRSLWAPATDGSGQETHWFYERARGQYTDELAKARTPARQRQFKKLNPTKKKFTKADLAKFVHSWNQLPYHVSRGAQKNFVEFMFNVDKAPPRVDIQYCQRVIAMAILFKAVDRIAAIHGAGSHKSMITTYTVARLSLATDRRIDLDRIWREQDLSPVLEAAIHDLCPRVMRAVTTPLEGNHVGEWAKKAACWDAVSRVPWTTPRALTAELLDHSLDEAALAGGTGAEEGAGEEAALIPADEWYAIERWAKETRNLEPWQRQLAQFVGRRLELEQEVPETQAVQALHARNEALRLGFTPDP
;
A
#
# COMPACT_ATOMS: atom_id res chain seq x y z
N MET A 1 3.18 -39.83 5.46
CA MET A 1 2.07 -38.99 4.97
C MET A 1 2.58 -37.90 4.02
N ALA A 2 3.61 -37.13 4.36
CA ALA A 2 4.15 -36.06 3.49
C ALA A 2 4.71 -36.50 2.11
N GLU A 3 5.32 -37.69 1.98
CA GLU A 3 5.81 -38.18 0.68
C GLU A 3 4.69 -38.63 -0.27
N LEU A 4 3.58 -39.15 0.27
CA LEU A 4 2.42 -39.57 -0.53
C LEU A 4 1.69 -38.34 -1.11
N ASP A 5 1.64 -37.26 -0.32
CA ASP A 5 1.05 -35.96 -0.67
C ASP A 5 1.83 -35.24 -1.80
N LEU A 6 3.16 -35.17 -1.68
CA LEU A 6 4.02 -34.59 -2.72
C LEU A 6 3.93 -35.35 -4.06
N ALA A 7 3.85 -36.69 -3.99
CA ALA A 7 3.73 -37.52 -5.19
C ALA A 7 2.36 -37.36 -5.87
N GLU A 8 1.30 -37.14 -5.10
CA GLU A 8 -0.04 -36.84 -5.63
C GLU A 8 -0.10 -35.46 -6.27
N PHE A 9 0.43 -34.43 -5.59
CA PHE A 9 0.58 -33.09 -6.13
C PHE A 9 1.37 -33.10 -7.44
N SER A 10 2.47 -33.84 -7.48
CA SER A 10 3.30 -33.99 -8.68
C SER A 10 2.53 -34.58 -9.87
N ARG A 11 1.71 -35.62 -9.63
CA ARG A 11 0.89 -36.24 -10.69
C ARG A 11 -0.20 -35.29 -11.18
N SER A 12 -0.87 -34.59 -10.28
CA SER A 12 -1.87 -33.57 -10.63
C SER A 12 -1.23 -32.47 -11.46
N LEU A 13 -0.08 -31.94 -11.01
CA LEU A 13 0.65 -30.88 -11.69
C LEU A 13 1.00 -31.26 -13.14
N VAL A 14 1.53 -32.46 -13.36
CA VAL A 14 1.88 -32.93 -14.72
C VAL A 14 0.63 -33.11 -15.57
N ALA A 15 -0.43 -33.73 -15.03
CA ALA A 15 -1.68 -33.94 -15.77
C ALA A 15 -2.34 -32.63 -16.21
N ASP A 16 -2.41 -31.65 -15.30
CA ASP A 16 -2.96 -30.32 -15.59
C ASP A 16 -2.14 -29.62 -16.68
N VAL A 17 -0.81 -29.60 -16.55
CA VAL A 17 0.08 -28.95 -17.53
C VAL A 17 -0.04 -29.59 -18.92
N GLN A 18 -0.16 -30.92 -18.99
CA GLN A 18 -0.37 -31.63 -20.26
C GLN A 18 -1.72 -31.27 -20.87
N ALA A 19 -2.79 -31.26 -20.07
CA ALA A 19 -4.12 -30.88 -20.53
C ALA A 19 -4.16 -29.44 -21.07
N THR A 20 -3.52 -28.49 -20.37
CA THR A 20 -3.40 -27.10 -20.83
C THR A 20 -2.56 -27.00 -22.12
N ALA A 21 -1.44 -27.73 -22.19
CA ALA A 21 -0.57 -27.71 -23.36
C ALA A 21 -1.30 -28.22 -24.63
N ASP A 22 -2.05 -29.31 -24.49
CA ASP A 22 -2.85 -29.90 -25.57
C ASP A 22 -4.02 -28.99 -25.98
N ALA A 23 -4.71 -28.37 -25.02
CA ALA A 23 -5.84 -27.48 -25.27
C ALA A 23 -5.44 -26.20 -26.03
N GLU A 24 -4.26 -25.66 -25.73
CA GLU A 24 -3.80 -24.38 -26.27
C GLU A 24 -2.79 -24.53 -27.42
N GLY A 25 -2.39 -25.75 -27.76
CA GLY A 25 -1.39 -26.01 -28.80
C GLY A 25 0.00 -25.46 -28.48
N THR A 26 0.38 -25.42 -27.20
CA THR A 26 1.67 -24.92 -26.69
C THR A 26 2.56 -26.07 -26.22
N THR A 27 3.79 -25.78 -25.80
CA THR A 27 4.67 -26.80 -25.19
C THR A 27 4.40 -26.94 -23.69
N THR A 28 4.68 -28.12 -23.11
CA THR A 28 4.53 -28.33 -21.66
C THR A 28 5.38 -27.39 -20.78
N PRO A 29 6.62 -27.00 -21.15
CA PRO A 29 7.36 -25.97 -20.40
C PRO A 29 6.68 -24.60 -20.44
N GLU A 30 6.07 -24.20 -21.56
CA GLU A 30 5.36 -22.93 -21.67
C GLU A 30 4.07 -22.92 -20.84
N ALA A 31 3.27 -23.98 -20.94
CA ALA A 31 2.06 -24.15 -20.12
C ALA A 31 2.39 -24.15 -18.62
N PHE A 32 3.45 -24.86 -18.21
CA PHE A 32 3.91 -24.86 -16.83
C PHE A 32 4.40 -23.47 -16.37
N THR A 33 5.13 -22.75 -17.23
CA THR A 33 5.59 -21.39 -16.91
C THR A 33 4.41 -20.47 -16.62
N ARG A 34 3.36 -20.52 -17.45
CA ARG A 34 2.15 -19.69 -17.29
C ARG A 34 1.39 -20.01 -16.02
N ARG A 35 1.17 -21.30 -15.73
CA ARG A 35 0.56 -21.73 -14.46
C ARG A 35 1.32 -21.18 -13.26
N VAL A 36 2.64 -21.32 -13.25
CA VAL A 36 3.46 -20.86 -12.11
C VAL A 36 3.46 -19.33 -12.04
N PHE A 37 3.38 -18.59 -13.14
CA PHE A 37 3.22 -17.13 -13.11
C PHE A 37 1.93 -16.72 -12.40
N GLU A 38 0.80 -17.37 -12.71
CA GLU A 38 -0.48 -17.12 -12.03
C GLU A 38 -0.37 -17.36 -10.52
N ASP A 39 0.24 -18.47 -10.10
CA ASP A 39 0.47 -18.78 -8.69
C ASP A 39 1.35 -17.70 -8.00
N LEU A 40 2.43 -17.28 -8.66
CA LEU A 40 3.36 -16.28 -8.13
C LEU A 40 2.76 -14.87 -8.06
N GLU A 41 1.93 -14.49 -9.03
CA GLU A 41 1.23 -13.20 -9.05
C GLU A 41 0.14 -13.15 -7.99
N GLN A 42 -0.67 -14.22 -7.84
CA GLN A 42 -1.67 -14.33 -6.77
C GLN A 42 -1.02 -14.26 -5.38
N ALA A 43 0.19 -14.81 -5.24
CA ALA A 43 0.96 -14.74 -4.01
C ALA A 43 1.68 -13.40 -3.78
N GLY A 44 1.64 -12.47 -4.73
CA GLY A 44 2.36 -11.19 -4.67
C GLY A 44 3.90 -11.34 -4.68
N VAL A 45 4.42 -12.47 -5.16
CA VAL A 45 5.87 -12.73 -5.25
C VAL A 45 6.48 -11.99 -6.44
N VAL A 46 5.72 -11.92 -7.54
CA VAL A 46 6.05 -11.28 -8.82
C VAL A 46 4.85 -10.43 -9.28
N SER A 47 5.08 -9.53 -10.23
CA SER A 47 4.02 -8.69 -10.83
C SER A 47 4.36 -8.39 -12.29
N ASN A 48 3.33 -8.15 -13.10
CA ASN A 48 3.43 -7.83 -14.52
C ASN A 48 4.32 -8.82 -15.27
N THR A 49 4.01 -10.12 -15.16
CA THR A 49 4.80 -11.17 -15.82
C THR A 49 4.28 -11.46 -17.23
N PHE A 50 5.22 -11.69 -18.15
CA PHE A 50 4.94 -11.97 -19.55
C PHE A 50 5.76 -13.18 -20.01
N THR A 51 5.11 -14.13 -20.68
CA THR A 51 5.79 -15.28 -21.26
C THR A 51 6.35 -14.93 -22.64
N ALA A 52 7.62 -15.26 -22.85
CA ALA A 52 8.29 -15.16 -24.13
C ALA A 52 9.45 -16.16 -24.15
N TYR A 53 9.32 -17.23 -24.93
CA TYR A 53 10.32 -18.29 -24.99
C TYR A 53 11.44 -17.96 -25.97
N HIS A 54 12.69 -18.00 -25.50
CA HIS A 54 13.86 -17.85 -26.36
C HIS A 54 14.99 -18.76 -25.90
N LYS A 55 15.58 -19.49 -26.86
CA LYS A 55 16.75 -20.35 -26.63
C LYS A 55 17.73 -20.27 -27.78
N MET A 56 19.00 -20.04 -27.44
CA MET A 56 20.12 -20.16 -28.37
C MET A 56 21.34 -20.75 -27.63
N HIS A 57 22.44 -20.98 -28.34
CA HIS A 57 23.63 -21.55 -27.72
C HIS A 57 24.18 -20.61 -26.62
N GLY A 58 24.02 -21.03 -25.36
CA GLY A 58 24.56 -20.34 -24.19
C GLY A 58 23.53 -19.59 -23.34
N HIS A 59 22.29 -19.38 -23.81
CA HIS A 59 21.25 -18.67 -23.06
C HIS A 59 19.85 -19.20 -23.36
N GLU A 60 18.97 -19.12 -22.37
CA GLU A 60 17.60 -19.66 -22.42
C GLU A 60 16.73 -18.90 -21.41
N VAL A 61 15.53 -18.49 -21.83
CA VAL A 61 14.55 -17.72 -21.05
C VAL A 61 13.14 -18.12 -21.48
N HIS A 62 12.21 -18.15 -20.53
CA HIS A 62 10.79 -18.50 -20.76
C HIS A 62 9.83 -17.34 -20.50
N GLY A 63 10.31 -16.29 -19.84
CA GLY A 63 9.55 -15.07 -19.61
C GLY A 63 10.30 -14.07 -18.77
N TYR A 64 9.66 -12.93 -18.56
CA TYR A 64 10.18 -11.83 -17.76
C TYR A 64 9.06 -11.14 -16.99
N GLY A 65 9.43 -10.31 -16.02
CA GLY A 65 8.51 -9.43 -15.32
C GLY A 65 9.21 -8.16 -14.86
N ILE A 66 8.44 -7.10 -14.65
CA ILE A 66 8.92 -5.84 -14.09
C ILE A 66 8.10 -5.54 -12.84
N GLY A 67 8.77 -5.40 -11.70
CA GLY A 67 8.11 -5.11 -10.43
C GLY A 67 7.22 -3.87 -10.52
N GLU A 68 6.09 -3.84 -9.80
CA GLU A 68 5.09 -2.76 -9.87
C GLU A 68 5.66 -1.34 -9.78
N SER A 69 6.74 -1.12 -9.02
CA SER A 69 7.37 0.20 -8.89
C SER A 69 8.60 0.41 -9.79
N GLY A 70 8.87 -0.55 -10.68
CA GLY A 70 10.03 -0.58 -11.57
C GLY A 70 11.35 -0.87 -10.87
N GLU A 71 11.33 -1.42 -9.64
CA GLU A 71 12.55 -1.58 -8.85
C GLU A 71 13.38 -2.82 -9.22
N SER A 72 12.77 -3.83 -9.84
CA SER A 72 13.43 -5.08 -10.21
C SER A 72 13.01 -5.61 -11.57
N LEU A 73 14.00 -6.14 -12.29
CA LEU A 73 13.79 -6.99 -13.46
C LEU A 73 13.80 -8.45 -13.02
N ASP A 74 12.73 -9.16 -13.33
CA ASP A 74 12.58 -10.59 -13.05
C ASP A 74 12.72 -11.38 -14.35
N LEU A 75 13.56 -12.41 -14.38
CA LEU A 75 13.69 -13.32 -15.52
C LEU A 75 13.48 -14.77 -15.09
N PHE A 76 12.81 -15.53 -15.94
CA PHE A 76 12.35 -16.88 -15.63
C PHE A 76 12.90 -17.90 -16.61
N VAL A 77 13.40 -19.02 -16.09
CA VAL A 77 13.75 -20.20 -16.87
C VAL A 77 13.05 -21.42 -16.27
N THR A 78 12.57 -22.27 -17.16
CA THR A 78 11.75 -23.42 -16.80
C THR A 78 12.48 -24.73 -17.05
N ASP A 79 12.35 -25.65 -16.09
CA ASP A 79 12.82 -27.03 -16.13
C ASP A 79 11.65 -27.97 -15.83
N PHE A 80 11.00 -28.47 -16.88
CA PHE A 80 9.85 -29.36 -16.77
C PHE A 80 10.19 -30.78 -17.23
N GLN A 81 9.76 -31.79 -16.46
CA GLN A 81 9.90 -33.21 -16.78
C GLN A 81 8.55 -33.93 -16.66
N LEU A 82 8.28 -34.92 -17.52
CA LEU A 82 7.06 -35.72 -17.42
C LEU A 82 7.08 -36.65 -16.20
N GLU A 83 8.27 -37.09 -15.79
CA GLU A 83 8.49 -37.98 -14.64
C GLU A 83 9.38 -37.27 -13.60
N PRO A 84 8.87 -36.23 -12.92
CA PRO A 84 9.69 -35.32 -12.11
C PRO A 84 10.32 -35.95 -10.86
N LEU A 85 9.81 -37.08 -10.41
CA LEU A 85 10.28 -37.76 -9.20
C LEU A 85 11.40 -38.78 -9.48
N GLU A 86 11.68 -39.11 -10.75
CA GLU A 86 12.74 -40.08 -11.10
C GLU A 86 14.14 -39.54 -10.81
N ASN A 87 14.35 -38.24 -11.05
CA ASN A 87 15.66 -37.61 -10.92
C ASN A 87 15.53 -36.26 -10.23
N LYS A 88 16.41 -35.98 -9.27
CA LYS A 88 16.48 -34.68 -8.59
C LYS A 88 17.12 -33.62 -9.48
N LEU A 89 16.72 -32.36 -9.31
CA LEU A 89 17.38 -31.20 -9.89
C LEU A 89 18.68 -30.92 -9.11
N THR A 90 19.82 -31.18 -9.74
CA THR A 90 21.14 -31.05 -9.12
C THR A 90 21.60 -29.59 -9.04
N LYS A 91 22.48 -29.26 -8.08
CA LYS A 91 23.10 -27.93 -7.95
C LYS A 91 23.74 -27.44 -9.26
N ALA A 92 24.44 -28.32 -9.98
CA ALA A 92 25.08 -27.97 -11.24
C ALA A 92 24.08 -27.60 -12.35
N GLN A 93 22.90 -28.25 -12.37
CA GLN A 93 21.82 -27.91 -13.30
C GLN A 93 21.17 -26.58 -12.92
N THR A 94 20.95 -26.33 -11.63
CA THR A 94 20.44 -25.04 -11.11
C THR A 94 21.38 -23.89 -11.50
N GLU A 95 22.68 -23.99 -11.20
CA GLU A 95 23.69 -22.98 -11.55
C GLU A 95 23.79 -22.77 -13.07
N THR A 96 23.63 -23.83 -13.86
CA THR A 96 23.63 -23.72 -15.32
C THR A 96 22.43 -22.94 -15.84
N SER A 97 21.26 -23.13 -15.23
CA SER A 97 20.02 -22.43 -15.60
C SER A 97 20.15 -20.92 -15.33
N PHE A 98 20.66 -20.54 -14.16
CA PHE A 98 20.90 -19.13 -13.85
C PHE A 98 21.99 -18.50 -14.70
N ARG A 99 23.08 -19.23 -15.02
CA ARG A 99 24.09 -18.75 -15.97
C ARG A 99 23.49 -18.49 -17.35
N ARG A 100 22.55 -19.31 -17.82
CA ARG A 100 21.85 -19.11 -19.09
C ARG A 100 20.96 -17.87 -19.07
N LEU A 101 20.25 -17.62 -17.98
CA LEU A 101 19.45 -16.39 -17.81
C LEU A 101 20.35 -15.15 -17.79
N LEU A 102 21.44 -15.19 -17.02
CA LEU A 102 22.35 -14.05 -16.96
C LEU A 102 23.06 -13.80 -18.31
N ALA A 103 23.38 -14.87 -19.04
CA ALA A 103 23.86 -14.74 -20.41
C ALA A 103 22.81 -14.10 -21.33
N PHE A 104 21.51 -14.39 -21.16
CA PHE A 104 20.44 -13.71 -21.90
C PHE A 104 20.39 -12.21 -21.60
N VAL A 105 20.50 -11.81 -20.31
CA VAL A 105 20.61 -10.40 -19.91
C VAL A 105 21.78 -9.72 -20.63
N GLN A 106 22.94 -10.37 -20.62
CA GLN A 106 24.13 -9.86 -21.28
C GLN A 106 23.92 -9.69 -22.78
N ARG A 107 23.27 -10.66 -23.45
CA ARG A 107 22.98 -10.57 -24.88
C ARG A 107 22.00 -9.45 -25.21
N CYS A 108 20.98 -9.23 -24.39
CA CYS A 108 20.07 -8.10 -24.56
C CYS A 108 20.84 -6.78 -24.46
N ARG A 109 21.66 -6.58 -23.40
CA ARG A 109 22.53 -5.40 -23.28
C ARG A 109 23.44 -5.20 -24.50
N ASP A 110 23.94 -6.29 -25.08
CA ASP A 110 24.82 -6.29 -26.24
C ASP A 110 24.06 -6.20 -27.59
N GLY A 111 22.74 -5.95 -27.59
CA GLY A 111 21.93 -5.69 -28.78
C GLY A 111 21.29 -6.93 -29.43
N LEU A 112 20.92 -7.95 -28.65
CA LEU A 112 20.22 -9.15 -29.15
C LEU A 112 18.96 -8.79 -29.94
N GLN A 113 18.22 -7.76 -29.52
CA GLN A 113 16.98 -7.34 -30.18
C GLN A 113 17.15 -7.13 -31.70
N GLN A 114 18.30 -6.60 -32.14
CA GLN A 114 18.58 -6.32 -33.56
C GLN A 114 18.64 -7.56 -34.44
N HIS A 115 18.74 -8.74 -33.83
CA HIS A 115 18.87 -10.04 -34.50
C HIS A 115 17.60 -10.89 -34.35
N ILE A 116 16.54 -10.34 -33.75
CA ILE A 116 15.23 -10.99 -33.58
C ILE A 116 14.23 -10.33 -34.52
N ASP A 117 13.40 -11.13 -35.18
CA ASP A 117 12.30 -10.61 -36.01
C ASP A 117 11.27 -9.90 -35.12
N GLU A 118 10.85 -8.69 -35.52
CA GLU A 118 9.88 -7.86 -34.79
C GLU A 118 8.52 -8.56 -34.65
N SER A 119 8.25 -9.63 -35.41
CA SER A 119 7.03 -10.44 -35.29
C SER A 119 6.95 -11.29 -34.02
N PHE A 120 8.07 -11.58 -33.35
CA PHE A 120 8.09 -12.49 -32.19
C PHE A 120 8.04 -11.76 -30.86
N ASP A 121 7.33 -12.32 -29.87
CA ASP A 121 7.24 -11.80 -28.49
C ASP A 121 8.62 -11.62 -27.82
N VAL A 122 9.62 -12.37 -28.28
CA VAL A 122 11.02 -12.26 -27.85
C VAL A 122 11.62 -10.89 -28.17
N TYR A 123 11.25 -10.26 -29.29
CA TYR A 123 11.70 -8.93 -29.64
C TYR A 123 11.32 -7.92 -28.56
N ASP A 124 10.07 -8.03 -28.08
CA ASP A 124 9.49 -7.15 -27.06
C ASP A 124 10.12 -7.41 -25.69
N MET A 125 10.36 -8.68 -25.35
CA MET A 125 11.11 -9.05 -24.16
C MET A 125 12.54 -8.46 -24.18
N CYS A 126 13.26 -8.56 -25.30
CA CYS A 126 14.59 -7.96 -25.42
C CYS A 126 14.53 -6.44 -25.21
N ALA A 127 13.56 -5.75 -25.83
CA ALA A 127 13.36 -4.31 -25.66
C ALA A 127 13.07 -3.93 -24.20
N ALA A 128 12.19 -4.69 -23.55
CA ALA A 128 11.80 -4.46 -22.16
C ALA A 128 12.98 -4.70 -21.20
N VAL A 129 13.77 -5.75 -21.43
CA VAL A 129 14.98 -6.05 -20.65
C VAL A 129 16.03 -4.96 -20.85
N GLU A 130 16.32 -4.55 -22.08
CA GLU A 130 17.28 -3.48 -22.40
C GLU A 130 16.91 -2.16 -21.69
N LYS A 131 15.64 -1.77 -21.75
CA LYS A 131 15.13 -0.60 -21.04
C LYS A 131 15.26 -0.76 -19.52
N ALA A 132 14.78 -1.89 -18.98
CA ALA A 132 14.79 -2.17 -17.55
C ALA A 132 16.20 -2.10 -16.96
N LEU A 133 17.22 -2.59 -17.66
CA LEU A 133 18.62 -2.52 -17.20
C LEU A 133 19.12 -1.10 -16.91
N THR A 134 18.47 -0.06 -17.46
CA THR A 134 18.81 1.34 -17.19
C THR A 134 18.06 1.96 -16.02
N GLU A 135 16.98 1.32 -15.56
CA GLU A 135 16.01 1.89 -14.61
C GLU A 135 15.93 1.11 -13.29
N VAL A 136 16.11 -0.22 -13.34
CA VAL A 136 15.94 -1.10 -12.18
C VAL A 136 17.12 -1.03 -11.21
N GLN A 137 16.87 -1.37 -9.95
CA GLN A 137 17.89 -1.36 -8.89
C GLN A 137 18.51 -2.75 -8.65
N ARG A 138 17.88 -3.82 -9.15
CA ARG A 138 18.33 -5.20 -8.99
C ARG A 138 17.73 -6.11 -10.07
N ILE A 139 18.34 -7.27 -10.25
CA ILE A 139 17.85 -8.36 -11.10
C ILE A 139 17.49 -9.55 -10.22
N ARG A 140 16.36 -10.21 -10.48
CA ARG A 140 16.01 -11.49 -9.86
C ARG A 140 15.90 -12.55 -10.95
N LEU A 141 16.58 -13.65 -10.74
CA LEU A 141 16.55 -14.79 -11.65
C LEU A 141 15.76 -15.92 -10.99
N PHE A 142 14.79 -16.45 -11.71
CA PHE A 142 13.89 -17.51 -11.24
C PHE A 142 14.10 -18.79 -12.03
N LEU A 143 14.30 -19.90 -11.32
CA LEU A 143 14.23 -21.24 -11.89
C LEU A 143 12.93 -21.91 -11.46
N LEU A 144 12.04 -22.15 -12.41
CA LEU A 144 10.78 -22.87 -12.20
C LEU A 144 11.02 -24.34 -12.54
N SER A 145 10.90 -25.24 -11.58
CA SER A 145 11.12 -26.67 -11.83
C SER A 145 10.03 -27.51 -11.19
N ASN A 146 9.52 -28.49 -11.93
CA ASN A 146 8.60 -29.48 -11.38
C ASN A 146 9.34 -30.68 -10.74
N ARG A 147 10.68 -30.65 -10.64
CA ARG A 147 11.49 -31.64 -9.91
C ARG A 147 11.83 -31.17 -8.51
N VAL A 148 12.27 -32.09 -7.64
CA VAL A 148 12.81 -31.76 -6.31
C VAL A 148 14.26 -31.33 -6.43
N GLY A 149 14.61 -30.15 -5.90
CA GLY A 149 15.96 -29.59 -5.92
C GLY A 149 16.87 -30.18 -4.83
N THR A 150 18.16 -30.30 -5.13
CA THR A 150 19.20 -30.60 -4.13
C THR A 150 19.85 -29.34 -3.55
N ALA A 151 19.66 -28.19 -4.20
CA ALA A 151 20.16 -26.89 -3.78
C ALA A 151 19.10 -25.84 -4.11
N THR A 152 18.45 -25.32 -3.07
CA THR A 152 17.40 -24.30 -3.15
C THR A 152 17.93 -22.90 -2.88
N GLU A 153 19.10 -22.80 -2.25
CA GLU A 153 19.77 -21.54 -1.95
C GLU A 153 21.06 -21.41 -2.75
N LEU A 154 21.20 -20.28 -3.44
CA LEU A 154 22.39 -19.90 -4.19
C LEU A 154 22.82 -18.51 -3.77
N PRO A 155 24.14 -18.25 -3.70
CA PRO A 155 24.64 -16.95 -3.30
C PRO A 155 24.17 -15.87 -4.28
N ALA A 156 23.94 -14.67 -3.78
CA ALA A 156 23.74 -13.50 -4.62
C ALA A 156 24.98 -13.26 -5.49
N SER A 157 24.77 -12.73 -6.69
CA SER A 157 25.82 -12.31 -7.61
C SER A 157 25.61 -10.85 -8.02
N GLU A 158 26.41 -10.36 -8.96
CA GLU A 158 26.27 -9.01 -9.53
C GLU A 158 26.35 -9.04 -11.06
N PHE A 159 25.73 -8.06 -11.69
CA PHE A 159 25.80 -7.81 -13.13
C PHE A 159 25.84 -6.31 -13.38
N ASP A 160 26.93 -5.79 -13.95
CA ASP A 160 27.12 -4.34 -14.20
C ASP A 160 26.84 -3.43 -12.99
N GLY A 161 27.16 -3.90 -11.78
CA GLY A 161 26.89 -3.17 -10.53
C GLY A 161 25.46 -3.28 -10.01
N LEU A 162 24.57 -4.00 -10.70
CA LEU A 162 23.25 -4.38 -10.21
C LEU A 162 23.36 -5.67 -9.37
N PRO A 163 22.80 -5.70 -8.15
CA PRO A 163 22.64 -6.92 -7.37
C PRO A 163 21.77 -7.93 -8.11
N VAL A 164 22.21 -9.19 -8.17
CA VAL A 164 21.50 -10.32 -8.77
C VAL A 164 21.14 -11.32 -7.67
N THR A 165 19.86 -11.65 -7.58
CA THR A 165 19.33 -12.66 -6.64
C THR A 165 18.80 -13.88 -7.39
N HIS A 166 18.92 -15.07 -6.77
CA HIS A 166 18.55 -16.34 -7.37
C HIS A 166 17.40 -16.97 -6.59
N GLU A 167 16.31 -17.29 -7.27
CA GLU A 167 15.09 -17.86 -6.70
C GLU A 167 14.79 -19.22 -7.33
N VAL A 168 14.89 -20.29 -6.53
CA VAL A 168 14.53 -21.64 -6.98
C VAL A 168 13.11 -21.97 -6.55
N TRP A 169 12.24 -22.21 -7.52
CA TRP A 169 10.87 -22.68 -7.35
C TRP A 169 10.77 -24.13 -7.80
N ASP A 170 11.29 -25.02 -6.97
CA ASP A 170 11.24 -26.46 -7.18
C ASP A 170 9.88 -27.05 -6.76
N LEU A 171 9.67 -28.34 -7.05
CA LEU A 171 8.41 -29.03 -6.74
C LEU A 171 8.05 -28.96 -5.25
N ALA A 172 9.05 -29.07 -4.37
CA ALA A 172 8.83 -29.03 -2.93
C ALA A 172 8.38 -27.64 -2.47
N ARG A 173 8.97 -26.56 -3.00
CA ARG A 173 8.57 -25.18 -2.71
C ARG A 173 7.17 -24.89 -3.25
N GLN A 174 6.85 -25.34 -4.47
CA GLN A 174 5.51 -25.19 -5.04
C GLN A 174 4.46 -25.96 -4.24
N HIS A 175 4.74 -27.20 -3.84
CA HIS A 175 3.86 -27.98 -2.99
C HIS A 175 3.61 -27.31 -1.64
N ARG A 176 4.68 -26.82 -0.98
CA ARG A 176 4.54 -26.04 0.26
C ARG A 176 3.70 -24.79 0.02
N HIS A 177 3.90 -24.08 -1.08
CA HIS A 177 3.11 -22.90 -1.40
C HIS A 177 1.62 -23.22 -1.55
N ALA A 178 1.30 -24.30 -2.27
CA ALA A 178 -0.07 -24.77 -2.48
C ALA A 178 -0.75 -25.31 -1.20
N THR A 179 0.00 -25.92 -0.29
CA THR A 179 -0.53 -26.56 0.93
C THR A 179 -0.48 -25.67 2.18
N SER A 180 0.41 -24.67 2.23
CA SER A 180 0.70 -23.93 3.47
C SER A 180 -0.27 -22.80 3.81
N GLY A 181 -1.22 -22.41 2.96
CA GLY A 181 -2.11 -21.29 3.28
C GLY A 181 -1.36 -20.06 3.82
N ALA A 182 -0.64 -19.36 2.95
CA ALA A 182 -0.10 -18.00 3.20
C ALA A 182 0.97 -17.77 4.30
N LEU A 183 1.66 -18.78 4.85
CA LEU A 183 2.82 -18.55 5.76
C LEU A 183 4.10 -19.22 5.26
N GLY A 184 5.19 -18.44 5.10
CA GLY A 184 6.48 -18.85 4.53
C GLY A 184 7.34 -19.78 5.43
N GLU A 185 8.57 -20.06 5.00
CA GLU A 185 9.52 -20.93 5.74
C GLU A 185 9.84 -20.40 7.17
N PRO A 186 9.88 -21.25 8.22
CA PRO A 186 10.11 -20.82 9.60
C PRO A 186 11.52 -20.26 9.85
N ILE A 187 11.61 -19.11 10.53
CA ILE A 187 12.90 -18.50 10.92
C ILE A 187 13.51 -19.27 12.10
N MET A 188 14.71 -19.82 11.94
CA MET A 188 15.45 -20.49 13.02
C MET A 188 16.69 -19.70 13.43
N VAL A 189 16.82 -19.41 14.72
CA VAL A 189 17.91 -18.59 15.27
C VAL A 189 18.63 -19.31 16.40
N PRO A 190 19.87 -19.79 16.18
CA PRO A 190 20.72 -20.28 17.25
C PRO A 190 21.42 -19.13 17.99
N PHE A 191 21.58 -19.26 19.31
CA PHE A 191 22.29 -18.28 20.14
C PHE A 191 23.59 -18.85 20.70
N SER A 192 24.70 -18.25 20.30
CA SER A 192 26.04 -18.56 20.79
C SER A 192 26.80 -17.28 21.14
N PRO A 193 27.08 -17.01 22.43
CA PRO A 193 26.66 -17.80 23.60
C PRO A 193 25.13 -17.74 23.84
N PRO A 194 24.55 -18.70 24.58
CA PRO A 194 23.14 -18.69 24.96
C PRO A 194 22.72 -17.39 25.68
N LEU A 195 21.50 -16.91 25.42
CA LEU A 195 20.98 -15.67 26.00
C LEU A 195 20.44 -15.90 27.41
N PRO A 196 20.89 -15.17 28.46
CA PRO A 196 20.32 -15.32 29.79
C PRO A 196 18.84 -14.94 29.80
N CYS A 197 18.04 -15.72 30.51
CA CYS A 197 16.60 -15.54 30.56
C CYS A 197 16.00 -15.81 31.94
N VAL A 198 14.82 -15.24 32.17
CA VAL A 198 13.96 -15.52 33.31
C VAL A 198 12.64 -16.07 32.78
N SER A 199 12.35 -17.32 33.14
CA SER A 199 11.06 -17.96 32.83
C SER A 199 9.98 -17.45 33.80
N ALA A 200 8.80 -17.12 33.28
CA ALA A 200 7.62 -16.88 34.09
C ALA A 200 6.78 -18.17 34.14
N PRO A 201 6.55 -18.77 35.32
CA PRO A 201 5.71 -19.96 35.41
C PRO A 201 4.29 -19.63 34.96
N SER A 202 3.78 -20.39 33.99
CA SER A 202 2.40 -20.32 33.51
C SER A 202 1.59 -21.44 34.14
N SER A 203 0.34 -21.16 34.51
CA SER A 203 -0.63 -22.17 34.95
C SER A 203 -1.39 -22.81 33.79
N GLU A 204 -1.16 -22.35 32.56
CA GLU A 204 -1.76 -22.90 31.34
C GLU A 204 -0.69 -23.69 30.56
N GLU A 205 -1.03 -24.92 30.16
CA GLU A 205 -0.10 -25.88 29.52
C GLU A 205 0.41 -25.40 28.14
N ASP A 206 -0.30 -24.47 27.51
CA ASP A 206 -0.16 -24.17 26.08
C ASP A 206 0.71 -22.94 25.74
N HIS A 207 1.25 -22.23 26.73
CA HIS A 207 2.16 -21.11 26.45
C HIS A 207 3.15 -20.86 27.59
N SER A 208 4.42 -20.70 27.24
CA SER A 208 5.49 -20.30 28.14
C SER A 208 5.94 -18.87 27.78
N VAL A 209 6.14 -18.02 28.78
CA VAL A 209 6.62 -16.64 28.58
C VAL A 209 7.98 -16.50 29.24
N VAL A 210 8.95 -16.01 28.46
CA VAL A 210 10.31 -15.83 28.91
C VAL A 210 10.76 -14.39 28.66
N LEU A 211 11.42 -13.81 29.66
CA LEU A 211 12.07 -12.51 29.54
C LEU A 211 13.57 -12.70 29.35
N ALA A 212 14.14 -12.09 28.31
CA ALA A 212 15.56 -12.15 28.00
C ALA A 212 16.11 -10.77 27.65
N VAL A 213 17.44 -10.64 27.63
CA VAL A 213 18.12 -9.43 27.15
C VAL A 213 18.96 -9.79 25.93
N ILE A 214 18.55 -9.31 24.76
CA ILE A 214 19.26 -9.54 23.50
C ILE A 214 20.28 -8.42 23.23
N PRO A 215 21.52 -8.74 22.78
CA PRO A 215 22.46 -7.73 22.32
C PRO A 215 21.89 -6.95 21.12
N GLY A 216 22.01 -5.61 21.15
CA GLY A 216 21.47 -4.76 20.09
C GLY A 216 22.07 -5.04 18.71
N LYS A 217 23.36 -5.41 18.66
CA LYS A 217 24.06 -5.82 17.44
C LYS A 217 23.44 -7.08 16.83
N MET A 218 23.19 -8.10 17.63
CA MET A 218 22.59 -9.36 17.19
C MET A 218 21.19 -9.13 16.62
N LEU A 219 20.36 -8.33 17.30
CA LEU A 219 19.02 -7.99 16.80
C LEU A 219 19.07 -7.22 15.45
N ALA A 220 20.07 -6.36 15.26
CA ALA A 220 20.31 -5.67 13.98
C ALA A 220 20.75 -6.62 12.85
N GLU A 221 21.53 -7.65 13.17
CA GLU A 221 21.99 -8.69 12.25
C GLU A 221 20.85 -9.62 11.83
N LEU A 222 20.01 -10.06 12.78
CA LEU A 222 18.80 -10.85 12.48
C LEU A 222 17.87 -10.13 11.51
N TYR A 223 17.72 -8.81 11.67
CA TYR A 223 16.94 -8.01 10.74
C TYR A 223 17.62 -7.83 9.37
N ALA A 224 18.95 -7.81 9.33
CA ALA A 224 19.69 -7.75 8.06
C ALA A 224 19.53 -9.04 7.25
N GLU A 225 19.44 -10.19 7.92
CA GLU A 225 19.32 -11.51 7.33
C GLU A 225 17.88 -11.82 6.89
N TYR A 226 16.90 -11.66 7.77
CA TYR A 226 15.51 -12.07 7.52
C TYR A 226 14.60 -10.93 7.05
N GLY A 227 15.04 -9.66 7.15
CA GLY A 227 14.30 -8.50 6.66
C GLY A 227 12.88 -8.40 7.21
N THR A 228 11.91 -8.12 6.34
CA THR A 228 10.49 -7.99 6.69
C THR A 228 9.88 -9.30 7.16
N ARG A 229 10.47 -10.46 6.82
CA ARG A 229 9.98 -11.78 7.25
C ARG A 229 10.00 -11.93 8.77
N LEU A 230 10.94 -11.29 9.45
CA LEU A 230 11.02 -11.27 10.91
C LEU A 230 9.88 -10.49 11.57
N LEU A 231 9.12 -9.71 10.78
CA LEU A 231 8.06 -8.81 11.21
C LEU A 231 6.71 -9.13 10.55
N GLU A 232 6.55 -10.28 9.89
CA GLU A 232 5.33 -10.63 9.14
C GLU A 232 4.09 -10.65 10.02
N LEU A 233 4.21 -11.19 11.23
CA LEU A 233 3.10 -11.23 12.20
C LEU A 233 2.92 -9.91 12.97
N ASN A 234 3.61 -8.84 12.56
CA ASN A 234 3.42 -7.51 13.10
C ASN A 234 2.29 -6.79 12.35
N VAL A 235 1.10 -6.69 12.97
CA VAL A 235 -0.05 -5.96 12.39
C VAL A 235 0.19 -4.46 12.19
N ARG A 236 1.34 -3.92 12.62
CA ARG A 236 1.77 -2.55 12.31
C ARG A 236 2.80 -2.61 11.19
N SER A 237 2.36 -2.40 9.95
CA SER A 237 3.23 -2.26 8.78
C SER A 237 4.41 -1.32 9.10
N PHE A 238 5.62 -1.86 9.15
CA PHE A 238 6.81 -1.18 9.62
C PHE A 238 7.44 -0.26 8.54
N LEU A 239 6.68 0.69 8.00
CA LEU A 239 7.17 1.61 6.95
C LEU A 239 7.12 3.08 7.38
N GLN A 240 7.76 3.43 8.51
CA GLN A 240 8.13 4.83 8.78
C GLN A 240 9.45 4.91 9.54
N THR A 241 10.56 5.08 8.81
CA THR A 241 11.89 5.36 9.39
C THR A 241 12.04 6.80 9.90
N ARG A 242 10.98 7.64 9.88
CA ARG A 242 11.05 9.06 10.31
C ARG A 242 9.91 9.51 11.22
N GLY A 243 9.63 8.77 12.29
CA GLY A 243 8.81 9.24 13.43
C GLY A 243 9.63 9.99 14.50
N ALA A 244 8.97 10.81 15.33
CA ALA A 244 9.59 11.43 16.51
C ALA A 244 10.13 10.40 17.52
N VAL A 245 9.52 9.20 17.57
CA VAL A 245 9.96 8.04 18.36
C VAL A 245 11.32 7.52 17.87
N ASN A 246 11.52 7.39 16.55
CA ASN A 246 12.79 6.96 15.98
C ASN A 246 13.92 7.97 16.23
N ARG A 247 13.58 9.26 16.40
CA ARG A 247 14.58 10.27 16.79
C ARG A 247 15.10 10.01 18.21
N GLY A 248 14.23 9.71 19.17
CA GLY A 248 14.63 9.39 20.55
C GLY A 248 15.41 8.08 20.66
N ILE A 249 14.98 7.05 19.92
CA ILE A 249 15.71 5.78 19.81
C ILE A 249 17.11 6.02 19.24
N ARG A 250 17.19 6.70 18.08
CA ARG A 250 18.46 7.01 17.42
C ARG A 250 19.36 7.91 18.26
N GLU A 251 18.80 8.90 18.94
CA GLU A 251 19.55 9.77 19.85
C GLU A 251 20.15 8.98 21.01
N THR A 252 19.40 8.03 21.58
CA THR A 252 19.93 7.13 22.60
C THR A 252 21.03 6.24 22.04
N LEU A 253 20.87 5.69 20.83
CA LEU A 253 21.89 4.86 20.18
C LEU A 253 23.20 5.61 19.95
N LEU A 254 23.13 6.89 19.55
CA LEU A 254 24.32 7.68 19.23
C LEU A 254 24.96 8.30 20.47
N ASN A 255 24.17 8.80 21.42
CA ASN A 255 24.67 9.62 22.52
C ASN A 255 24.74 8.87 23.87
N ALA A 256 23.97 7.79 24.04
CA ALA A 256 23.89 7.06 25.31
C ALA A 256 23.59 5.55 25.13
N PRO A 257 24.37 4.80 24.32
CA PRO A 257 24.06 3.41 23.97
C PRO A 257 23.97 2.48 25.19
N GLY A 258 24.78 2.69 26.22
CA GLY A 258 24.71 1.92 27.48
C GLY A 258 23.44 2.12 28.30
N ARG A 259 22.63 3.14 28.00
CA ARG A 259 21.33 3.40 28.66
C ARG A 259 20.15 2.94 27.81
N PHE A 260 20.38 2.31 26.67
CA PHE A 260 19.33 1.96 25.72
C PHE A 260 18.22 1.11 26.35
N LEU A 261 18.59 0.08 27.11
CA LEU A 261 17.67 -0.79 27.84
C LEU A 261 16.77 -0.03 28.84
N ALA A 262 17.28 1.05 29.43
CA ALA A 262 16.55 1.83 30.42
C ALA A 262 15.63 2.88 29.80
N TYR A 263 16.00 3.40 28.61
CA TYR A 263 15.32 4.55 28.01
C TYR A 263 14.33 4.17 26.90
N ASN A 264 14.47 2.99 26.32
CA ASN A 264 13.69 2.58 25.15
C ASN A 264 12.94 1.28 25.41
N ASN A 265 11.80 1.13 24.75
CA ASN A 265 11.02 -0.09 24.81
C ASN A 265 11.74 -1.24 24.10
N GLY A 266 11.60 -2.44 24.67
CA GLY A 266 12.11 -3.68 24.11
C GLY A 266 11.29 -4.19 22.92
N ILE A 267 11.43 -5.49 22.65
CA ILE A 267 10.66 -6.22 21.63
C ILE A 267 9.74 -7.25 22.30
N THR A 268 8.59 -7.49 21.68
CA THR A 268 7.76 -8.67 21.95
C THR A 268 7.87 -9.60 20.75
N ALA A 269 8.20 -10.86 21.00
CA ALA A 269 8.39 -11.88 19.98
C ALA A 269 7.63 -13.16 20.33
N THR A 270 7.32 -13.93 19.30
CA THR A 270 6.72 -15.26 19.38
C THR A 270 7.63 -16.29 18.73
N ALA A 271 7.52 -17.54 19.18
CA ALA A 271 8.25 -18.67 18.66
C ALA A 271 7.35 -19.91 18.63
N SER A 272 7.57 -20.80 17.67
CA SER A 272 6.92 -22.11 17.66
C SER A 272 7.57 -23.10 18.63
N GLN A 273 8.87 -22.93 18.90
CA GLN A 273 9.63 -23.72 19.87
C GLN A 273 10.83 -22.91 20.40
N VAL A 274 11.18 -23.09 21.68
CA VAL A 274 12.37 -22.48 22.30
C VAL A 274 13.27 -23.54 22.92
N ASP A 275 14.56 -23.54 22.55
CA ASP A 275 15.56 -24.42 23.12
C ASP A 275 16.24 -23.75 24.31
N PHE A 276 16.22 -24.41 25.47
CA PHE A 276 16.72 -23.85 26.73
C PHE A 276 17.93 -24.60 27.28
N VAL A 277 18.86 -23.84 27.88
CA VAL A 277 19.84 -24.36 28.84
C VAL A 277 19.23 -24.29 30.23
N ARG A 278 19.14 -25.44 30.90
CA ARG A 278 18.52 -25.57 32.23
C ARG A 278 19.56 -25.54 33.34
N GLY A 279 19.20 -24.91 34.45
CA GLY A 279 20.01 -24.88 35.66
C GLY A 279 19.91 -26.18 36.48
N PRO A 280 20.63 -26.28 37.61
CA PRO A 280 20.57 -27.44 38.52
C PRO A 280 19.16 -27.77 39.01
N ASP A 281 18.30 -26.75 39.13
CA ASP A 281 16.92 -26.87 39.61
C ASP A 281 15.93 -27.22 38.47
N GLY A 282 16.41 -27.47 37.25
CA GLY A 282 15.59 -27.81 36.08
C GLY A 282 14.96 -26.61 35.36
N GLU A 283 15.01 -25.42 35.96
CA GLU A 283 14.47 -24.18 35.39
C GLU A 283 15.27 -23.65 34.19
N PRO A 284 14.61 -23.07 33.18
CA PRO A 284 15.30 -22.38 32.08
C PRO A 284 16.13 -21.20 32.58
N THR A 285 17.44 -21.23 32.32
CA THR A 285 18.37 -20.13 32.70
C THR A 285 18.86 -19.36 31.49
N HIS A 286 18.99 -20.03 30.33
CA HIS A 286 19.38 -19.40 29.08
C HIS A 286 18.61 -19.97 27.89
N ILE A 287 18.51 -19.19 26.82
CA ILE A 287 17.96 -19.59 25.52
C ILE A 287 19.13 -19.93 24.60
N SER A 288 19.21 -21.16 24.11
CA SER A 288 20.22 -21.61 23.15
C SER A 288 19.74 -21.52 21.69
N GLY A 289 18.43 -21.51 21.45
CA GLY A 289 17.88 -21.42 20.10
C GLY A 289 16.38 -21.11 20.11
N VAL A 290 15.90 -20.52 19.01
CA VAL A 290 14.48 -20.20 18.81
C VAL A 290 14.05 -20.60 17.40
N HIS A 291 12.90 -21.27 17.30
CA HIS A 291 12.28 -21.70 16.05
C HIS A 291 11.02 -20.90 15.77
N GLY A 292 10.80 -20.52 14.52
CA GLY A 292 9.67 -19.70 14.10
C GLY A 292 9.68 -18.30 14.72
N LEU A 293 10.85 -17.68 14.87
CA LEU A 293 10.97 -16.38 15.53
C LEU A 293 10.21 -15.30 14.75
N GLN A 294 9.29 -14.61 15.42
CA GLN A 294 8.50 -13.51 14.86
C GLN A 294 8.40 -12.34 15.83
N ILE A 295 8.78 -11.13 15.41
CA ILE A 295 8.70 -9.92 16.24
C ILE A 295 7.35 -9.22 16.02
N VAL A 296 6.42 -9.49 16.92
CA VAL A 296 5.03 -8.99 16.88
C VAL A 296 4.88 -7.57 17.42
N ASN A 297 5.88 -7.06 18.17
CA ASN A 297 5.99 -5.65 18.58
C ASN A 297 7.47 -5.25 18.71
N GLY A 298 7.82 -4.02 18.33
CA GLY A 298 9.19 -3.50 18.41
C GLY A 298 9.93 -3.44 17.07
N GLY A 299 9.22 -3.48 15.93
CA GLY A 299 9.80 -3.30 14.59
C GLY A 299 10.63 -2.00 14.46
N GLN A 300 10.16 -0.89 15.06
CA GLN A 300 10.89 0.38 15.08
C GLN A 300 12.23 0.30 15.82
N THR A 301 12.28 -0.39 16.96
CA THR A 301 13.50 -0.63 17.73
C THR A 301 14.47 -1.47 16.90
N THR A 302 14.00 -2.60 16.38
CA THR A 302 14.78 -3.57 15.58
C THR A 302 15.41 -2.92 14.34
N ALA A 303 14.62 -2.20 13.56
CA ALA A 303 15.14 -1.54 12.37
C ALA A 303 15.99 -0.30 12.67
N SER A 304 15.71 0.44 13.75
CA SER A 304 16.57 1.57 14.15
C SER A 304 17.98 1.09 14.53
N LEU A 305 18.08 -0.08 15.18
CA LEU A 305 19.34 -0.75 15.44
C LEU A 305 20.03 -1.13 14.12
N HIS A 306 19.31 -1.76 13.19
CA HIS A 306 19.84 -2.12 11.88
C HIS A 306 20.38 -0.90 11.12
N TYR A 307 19.61 0.19 11.01
CA TYR A 307 20.05 1.40 10.33
C TYR A 307 21.22 2.09 11.04
N ALA A 308 21.25 2.08 12.38
CA ALA A 308 22.38 2.61 13.13
C ALA A 308 23.66 1.83 12.81
N LEU A 309 23.58 0.50 12.69
CA LEU A 309 24.70 -0.37 12.34
C LEU A 309 25.12 -0.21 10.87
N SER A 310 24.17 -0.28 9.92
CA SER A 310 24.46 -0.38 8.49
C SER A 310 24.77 0.98 7.85
N ARG A 311 23.98 2.02 8.17
CA ARG A 311 24.09 3.36 7.56
C ARG A 311 24.93 4.32 8.38
N ASP A 312 24.65 4.40 9.67
CA ASP A 312 25.30 5.40 10.54
C ASP A 312 26.62 4.87 11.14
N LYS A 313 26.94 3.59 10.91
CA LYS A 313 28.14 2.89 11.41
C LYS A 313 28.35 3.05 12.92
N ALA A 314 27.24 3.12 13.68
CA ALA A 314 27.25 3.30 15.12
C ALA A 314 27.71 2.01 15.81
N ASP A 315 28.45 2.16 16.93
CA ASP A 315 28.83 1.04 17.76
C ASP A 315 27.66 0.59 18.67
N LEU A 316 27.18 -0.63 18.44
CA LEU A 316 26.09 -1.25 19.21
C LEU A 316 26.58 -2.19 20.32
N SER A 317 27.90 -2.27 20.57
CA SER A 317 28.52 -3.18 21.56
C SER A 317 27.91 -3.06 22.97
N HIS A 318 27.53 -1.85 23.36
CA HIS A 318 26.95 -1.53 24.66
C HIS A 318 25.42 -1.51 24.68
N VAL A 319 24.77 -1.76 23.54
CA VAL A 319 23.31 -1.72 23.45
C VAL A 319 22.72 -3.06 23.88
N ARG A 320 21.69 -3.00 24.72
CA ARG A 320 20.94 -4.15 25.24
C ARG A 320 19.45 -3.86 25.08
N VAL A 321 18.69 -4.86 24.64
CA VAL A 321 17.25 -4.74 24.34
C VAL A 321 16.51 -5.80 25.13
N GLN A 322 15.46 -5.41 25.85
CA GLN A 322 14.58 -6.37 26.52
C GLN A 322 13.78 -7.14 25.47
N MET A 323 13.69 -8.46 25.61
CA MET A 323 12.85 -9.32 24.79
C MET A 323 11.85 -10.03 25.69
N LYS A 324 10.56 -9.91 25.36
CA LYS A 324 9.50 -10.79 25.87
C LYS A 324 9.19 -11.82 24.79
N LEU A 325 9.62 -13.05 25.01
CA LEU A 325 9.42 -14.16 24.09
C LEU A 325 8.26 -15.03 24.59
N THR A 326 7.29 -15.33 23.73
CA THR A 326 6.19 -16.25 24.03
C THR A 326 6.29 -17.46 23.11
N GLU A 327 6.45 -18.63 23.69
CA GLU A 327 6.36 -19.90 22.96
C GLU A 327 4.88 -20.24 22.74
N VAL A 328 4.50 -20.49 21.50
CA VAL A 328 3.11 -20.72 21.08
C VAL A 328 3.07 -21.96 20.19
N ALA A 329 2.22 -22.92 20.55
CA ALA A 329 1.99 -24.12 19.75
C ALA A 329 1.46 -23.76 18.33
N PRO A 330 1.92 -24.44 17.26
CA PRO A 330 1.56 -24.11 15.87
C PRO A 330 0.06 -23.96 15.62
N GLU A 331 -0.75 -24.80 16.26
CA GLU A 331 -2.21 -24.86 16.07
C GLU A 331 -2.92 -23.62 16.63
N ARG A 332 -2.27 -22.90 17.56
CA ARG A 332 -2.82 -21.71 18.23
C ARG A 332 -2.19 -20.41 17.79
N LEU A 333 -1.21 -20.44 16.88
CA LEU A 333 -0.54 -19.24 16.36
C LEU A 333 -1.54 -18.22 15.81
N ALA A 334 -2.50 -18.68 14.99
CA ALA A 334 -3.53 -17.83 14.39
C ALA A 334 -4.48 -17.18 15.42
N GLU A 335 -4.61 -17.75 16.62
CA GLU A 335 -5.48 -17.23 17.67
C GLU A 335 -4.72 -16.28 18.63
N ILE A 336 -3.52 -16.69 19.05
CA ILE A 336 -2.77 -16.04 20.13
C ILE A 336 -1.96 -14.85 19.60
N VAL A 337 -1.32 -14.98 18.44
CA VAL A 337 -0.43 -13.95 17.90
C VAL A 337 -1.17 -12.62 17.65
N PRO A 338 -2.37 -12.59 17.03
CA PRO A 338 -3.14 -11.36 16.87
C PRO A 338 -3.46 -10.69 18.21
N LYS A 339 -3.85 -11.46 19.24
CA LYS A 339 -4.14 -10.94 20.59
C LYS A 339 -2.90 -10.38 21.27
N ILE A 340 -1.75 -11.07 21.19
CA ILE A 340 -0.49 -10.57 21.73
C ILE A 340 -0.13 -9.24 21.05
N SER A 341 -0.24 -9.17 19.73
CA SER A 341 0.04 -7.94 19.01
C SER A 341 -0.96 -6.84 19.35
N GLU A 342 -2.26 -7.13 19.39
CA GLU A 342 -3.32 -6.20 19.81
C GLU A 342 -3.03 -5.61 21.20
N TYR A 343 -2.86 -6.44 22.22
CA TYR A 343 -2.65 -5.98 23.59
C TYR A 343 -1.31 -5.27 23.77
N SER A 344 -0.23 -5.75 23.13
CA SER A 344 1.08 -5.06 23.14
C SER A 344 1.03 -3.69 22.44
N ASN A 345 0.16 -3.55 21.42
CA ASN A 345 -0.04 -2.29 20.70
C ASN A 345 -1.03 -1.32 21.38
N THR A 346 -2.01 -1.81 22.12
CA THR A 346 -3.00 -0.96 22.83
C THR A 346 -2.42 -0.10 23.96
N GLN A 347 -1.17 -0.36 24.38
CA GLN A 347 -0.45 0.53 25.31
C GLN A 347 -0.01 1.87 24.65
N ASN A 348 -0.14 2.03 23.32
CA ASN A 348 -0.05 3.32 22.63
C ASN A 348 -1.20 3.46 21.62
N ARG A 349 -2.23 4.24 21.98
CA ARG A 349 -3.53 4.36 21.29
C ARG A 349 -3.43 4.56 19.76
N VAL A 350 -3.59 3.48 18.99
CA VAL A 350 -3.96 3.52 17.56
C VAL A 350 -5.43 3.92 17.50
N THR A 351 -5.78 4.94 16.72
CA THR A 351 -7.16 5.38 16.61
C THR A 351 -7.87 4.65 15.47
N GLN A 352 -9.19 4.49 15.52
CA GLN A 352 -9.97 3.98 14.38
C GLN A 352 -9.75 4.81 13.10
N VAL A 353 -9.38 6.09 13.25
CA VAL A 353 -8.96 6.95 12.13
C VAL A 353 -7.69 6.44 11.47
N ASP A 354 -6.80 5.75 12.17
CA ASP A 354 -5.57 5.22 11.58
C ASP A 354 -5.81 3.90 10.82
N PHE A 355 -6.72 3.04 11.31
CA PHE A 355 -7.11 1.77 10.66
C PHE A 355 -7.79 1.96 9.30
N SER A 356 -8.60 3.00 9.13
CA SER A 356 -9.30 3.28 7.87
C SER A 356 -8.39 3.81 6.75
N SER A 357 -7.07 3.83 6.92
CA SER A 357 -6.17 4.43 5.94
C SER A 357 -6.24 3.69 4.62
N ASN A 358 -6.40 2.37 4.62
CA ASN A 358 -6.46 1.55 3.41
C ASN A 358 -7.88 1.37 2.87
N HIS A 359 -8.87 2.07 3.42
CA HIS A 359 -10.23 2.02 2.90
C HIS A 359 -10.30 2.65 1.50
N ASP A 360 -10.98 2.00 0.55
CA ASP A 360 -11.01 2.36 -0.88
C ASP A 360 -11.41 3.83 -1.09
N TYR A 361 -12.51 4.27 -0.47
CA TYR A 361 -12.91 5.68 -0.42
C TYR A 361 -11.76 6.66 -0.18
N HIS A 362 -10.88 6.39 0.78
CA HIS A 362 -9.76 7.27 1.09
C HIS A 362 -8.60 7.15 0.10
N VAL A 363 -8.38 5.96 -0.45
CA VAL A 363 -7.39 5.71 -1.51
C VAL A 363 -7.77 6.48 -2.76
N ASP A 364 -9.04 6.45 -3.17
CA ASP A 364 -9.53 7.15 -4.37
C ASP A 364 -9.50 8.66 -4.20
N ILE A 365 -9.93 9.19 -3.04
CA ILE A 365 -9.80 10.62 -2.74
C ILE A 365 -8.34 11.04 -2.85
N GLN A 366 -7.42 10.24 -2.32
CA GLN A 366 -5.99 10.53 -2.42
C GLN A 366 -5.50 10.54 -3.87
N ARG A 367 -5.81 9.48 -4.63
CA ARG A 367 -5.41 9.31 -6.03
C ARG A 367 -5.82 10.53 -6.85
N ILE A 368 -7.10 10.89 -6.76
CA ILE A 368 -7.69 11.98 -7.54
C ILE A 368 -7.15 13.32 -7.06
N THR A 369 -7.28 13.67 -5.77
CA THR A 369 -6.90 15.01 -5.27
C THR A 369 -5.41 15.34 -5.48
N ARG A 370 -4.54 14.34 -5.52
CA ARG A 370 -3.11 14.52 -5.81
C ARG A 370 -2.79 14.73 -7.29
N SER A 371 -3.66 14.26 -8.18
CA SER A 371 -3.55 14.50 -9.61
C SER A 371 -4.22 15.82 -10.03
N LEU A 372 -5.17 16.32 -9.23
CA LEU A 372 -5.90 17.55 -9.53
C LEU A 372 -5.03 18.80 -9.35
N TRP A 373 -4.93 19.59 -10.42
CA TRP A 373 -4.35 20.92 -10.41
C TRP A 373 -5.42 21.94 -10.03
N ALA A 374 -5.18 22.66 -8.94
CA ALA A 374 -6.02 23.76 -8.51
C ALA A 374 -5.65 25.03 -9.30
N PRO A 375 -6.64 25.73 -9.88
CA PRO A 375 -6.41 26.93 -10.68
C PRO A 375 -5.58 28.00 -9.95
N ALA A 376 -4.73 28.69 -10.70
CA ALA A 376 -3.93 29.81 -10.20
C ALA A 376 -4.77 31.08 -10.13
N THR A 377 -5.25 31.46 -8.95
CA THR A 377 -6.14 32.62 -8.78
C THR A 377 -5.47 33.84 -8.14
N ASP A 378 -4.19 33.73 -7.77
CA ASP A 378 -3.38 34.82 -7.19
C ASP A 378 -2.60 35.64 -8.23
N GLY A 379 -2.86 35.42 -9.52
CA GLY A 379 -2.18 36.10 -10.63
C GLY A 379 -0.73 35.64 -10.86
N SER A 380 -0.22 34.68 -10.09
CA SER A 380 1.13 34.13 -10.27
C SER A 380 1.27 33.22 -11.49
N GLY A 381 0.13 32.79 -12.08
CA GLY A 381 0.07 31.78 -13.14
C GLY A 381 0.48 30.38 -12.68
N GLN A 382 0.71 30.19 -11.38
CA GLN A 382 1.19 28.92 -10.84
C GLN A 382 0.06 28.10 -10.23
N GLU A 383 -0.18 26.94 -10.83
CA GLU A 383 -1.11 25.94 -10.30
C GLU A 383 -0.51 25.21 -9.09
N THR A 384 -1.38 24.75 -8.20
CA THR A 384 -1.01 24.09 -6.94
C THR A 384 -1.89 22.87 -6.71
N HIS A 385 -1.52 21.98 -5.81
CA HIS A 385 -2.34 20.85 -5.41
C HIS A 385 -2.98 21.06 -4.03
N TRP A 386 -4.15 20.47 -3.85
CA TRP A 386 -4.71 20.23 -2.53
C TRP A 386 -4.19 18.89 -2.00
N PHE A 387 -3.31 18.95 -1.01
CA PHE A 387 -2.67 17.75 -0.49
C PHE A 387 -3.57 17.04 0.52
N TYR A 388 -4.16 15.94 0.09
CA TYR A 388 -4.86 15.02 0.99
C TYR A 388 -3.86 14.10 1.71
N GLU A 389 -3.85 14.20 3.04
CA GLU A 389 -3.04 13.39 3.94
C GLU A 389 -3.88 12.24 4.50
N ARG A 390 -3.88 11.11 3.77
CA ARG A 390 -4.62 9.88 4.10
C ARG A 390 -4.03 9.19 5.33
N ALA A 391 -2.71 9.13 5.41
CA ALA A 391 -1.97 8.59 6.54
C ALA A 391 -1.20 9.69 7.26
N ARG A 392 -1.14 9.62 8.60
CA ARG A 392 -0.44 10.61 9.41
C ARG A 392 1.04 10.69 9.02
N GLY A 393 1.51 11.88 8.71
CA GLY A 393 2.91 12.16 8.35
C GLY A 393 3.20 12.17 6.85
N GLN A 394 2.24 11.77 6.00
CA GLN A 394 2.48 11.55 4.57
C GLN A 394 2.96 12.79 3.80
N TYR A 395 2.48 13.98 4.16
CA TYR A 395 2.99 15.25 3.61
C TYR A 395 4.48 15.45 3.95
N THR A 396 4.85 15.16 5.20
CA THR A 396 6.23 15.28 5.67
C THR A 396 7.12 14.27 4.97
N ASP A 397 6.63 13.06 4.73
CA ASP A 397 7.34 11.99 4.03
C ASP A 397 7.60 12.36 2.57
N GLU A 398 6.61 12.91 1.86
CA GLU A 398 6.78 13.35 0.46
C GLU A 398 7.67 14.58 0.32
N LEU A 399 7.56 15.54 1.25
CA LEU A 399 8.51 16.65 1.32
C LEU A 399 9.94 16.13 1.57
N ALA A 400 10.10 15.10 2.39
CA ALA A 400 11.39 14.47 2.67
C ALA A 400 11.96 13.67 1.49
N LYS A 401 11.12 13.15 0.58
CA LYS A 401 11.55 12.55 -0.70
C LYS A 401 12.19 13.57 -1.63
N ALA A 402 11.83 14.85 -1.51
CA ALA A 402 12.51 15.95 -2.18
C ALA A 402 13.90 16.16 -1.53
N ARG A 403 14.91 15.41 -1.98
CA ARG A 403 16.23 15.29 -1.33
C ARG A 403 17.06 16.58 -1.24
N THR A 404 16.76 17.60 -2.05
CA THR A 404 17.52 18.86 -2.08
C THR A 404 16.68 20.05 -1.57
N PRO A 405 17.30 21.07 -0.96
CA PRO A 405 16.57 22.27 -0.52
C PRO A 405 15.78 22.96 -1.63
N ALA A 406 16.29 22.93 -2.87
CA ALA A 406 15.59 23.47 -4.04
C ALA A 406 14.31 22.68 -4.37
N ARG A 407 14.39 21.34 -4.40
CA ARG A 407 13.21 20.48 -4.62
C ARG A 407 12.21 20.55 -3.46
N GLN A 408 12.67 20.72 -2.22
CA GLN A 408 11.78 20.94 -1.08
C GLN A 408 11.03 22.27 -1.18
N ARG A 409 11.71 23.34 -1.61
CA ARG A 409 11.06 24.63 -1.88
C ARG A 409 10.04 24.50 -3.00
N GLN A 410 10.39 23.81 -4.08
CA GLN A 410 9.47 23.54 -5.19
C GLN A 410 8.25 22.71 -4.74
N PHE A 411 8.45 21.64 -3.98
CA PHE A 411 7.37 20.83 -3.41
C PHE A 411 6.43 21.67 -2.54
N LYS A 412 6.96 22.48 -1.63
CA LYS A 412 6.16 23.39 -0.79
C LYS A 412 5.43 24.46 -1.60
N LYS A 413 6.00 24.86 -2.74
CA LYS A 413 5.38 25.82 -3.67
C LYS A 413 4.18 25.18 -4.38
N LEU A 414 4.31 23.93 -4.83
CA LEU A 414 3.24 23.17 -5.49
C LEU A 414 2.20 22.64 -4.51
N ASN A 415 2.60 22.29 -3.29
CA ASN A 415 1.75 21.68 -2.25
C ASN A 415 1.75 22.57 -1.00
N PRO A 416 1.15 23.77 -1.02
CA PRO A 416 1.19 24.66 0.14
C PRO A 416 0.45 24.05 1.33
N THR A 417 1.02 24.16 2.54
CA THR A 417 0.42 23.60 3.77
C THR A 417 -0.98 24.12 4.08
N LYS A 418 -1.32 25.33 3.59
CA LYS A 418 -2.68 25.90 3.68
C LYS A 418 -3.71 25.14 2.84
N LYS A 419 -3.29 24.46 1.76
CA LYS A 419 -4.11 23.58 0.92
C LYS A 419 -3.94 22.10 1.30
N LYS A 420 -3.56 21.83 2.55
CA LYS A 420 -3.50 20.47 3.11
C LYS A 420 -4.76 20.17 3.95
N PHE A 421 -5.20 18.92 3.96
CA PHE A 421 -6.27 18.42 4.83
C PHE A 421 -6.13 16.92 5.07
N THR A 422 -6.68 16.44 6.19
CA THR A 422 -6.61 15.02 6.62
C THR A 422 -7.96 14.32 6.45
N LYS A 423 -8.02 12.99 6.67
CA LYS A 423 -9.27 12.22 6.71
C LYS A 423 -10.28 12.77 7.73
N ALA A 424 -9.78 13.14 8.92
CA ALA A 424 -10.61 13.73 9.96
C ALA A 424 -11.11 15.12 9.57
N ASP A 425 -10.36 15.88 8.77
CA ASP A 425 -10.83 17.18 8.27
C ASP A 425 -11.88 17.02 7.17
N LEU A 426 -11.66 16.08 6.24
CA LEU A 426 -12.66 15.71 5.23
C LEU A 426 -14.00 15.39 5.87
N ALA A 427 -14.01 14.51 6.88
CA ALA A 427 -15.22 14.14 7.61
C ALA A 427 -15.90 15.36 8.27
N LYS A 428 -15.14 16.38 8.71
CA LYS A 428 -15.73 17.62 9.24
C LYS A 428 -16.38 18.44 8.14
N PHE A 429 -15.74 18.55 6.98
CA PHE A 429 -16.25 19.36 5.86
C PHE A 429 -17.57 18.78 5.36
N VAL A 430 -17.59 17.47 5.09
CA VAL A 430 -18.78 16.76 4.60
C VAL A 430 -19.91 16.80 5.62
N HIS A 431 -19.67 16.44 6.88
CA HIS A 431 -20.73 16.48 7.91
C HIS A 431 -21.23 17.90 8.19
N SER A 432 -20.37 18.92 8.14
CA SER A 432 -20.84 20.31 8.31
C SER A 432 -21.74 20.72 7.15
N TRP A 433 -21.39 20.36 5.91
CA TRP A 433 -22.21 20.64 4.74
C TRP A 433 -23.54 19.88 4.77
N ASN A 434 -23.51 18.61 5.20
CA ASN A 434 -24.69 17.74 5.35
C ASN A 434 -25.48 17.99 6.64
N GLN A 435 -25.30 19.13 7.29
CA GLN A 435 -26.13 19.57 8.42
C GLN A 435 -26.03 18.65 9.65
N LEU A 436 -24.85 18.04 9.87
CA LEU A 436 -24.51 17.20 11.01
C LEU A 436 -23.46 17.83 11.96
N PRO A 437 -23.58 19.12 12.37
CA PRO A 437 -22.53 19.81 13.13
C PRO A 437 -22.35 19.28 14.56
N TYR A 438 -23.36 18.58 15.09
CA TYR A 438 -23.29 17.95 16.41
C TYR A 438 -22.39 16.70 16.41
N HIS A 439 -22.29 15.95 15.31
CA HIS A 439 -21.30 14.88 15.17
C HIS A 439 -19.88 15.45 15.14
N VAL A 440 -19.67 16.54 14.38
CA VAL A 440 -18.38 17.25 14.32
C VAL A 440 -17.94 17.71 15.71
N SER A 441 -18.88 18.24 16.50
CA SER A 441 -18.62 18.74 17.86
C SER A 441 -18.32 17.66 18.89
N ARG A 442 -18.56 16.36 18.60
CA ARG A 442 -18.15 15.22 19.45
C ARG A 442 -16.64 14.96 19.39
N GLY A 443 -15.92 15.63 18.50
CA GLY A 443 -14.49 15.51 18.31
C GLY A 443 -14.11 14.67 17.10
N ALA A 444 -12.88 14.88 16.61
CA ALA A 444 -12.39 14.34 15.34
C ALA A 444 -12.58 12.83 15.17
N GLN A 445 -12.25 12.04 16.19
CA GLN A 445 -12.36 10.57 16.12
C GLN A 445 -13.82 10.11 16.04
N LYS A 446 -14.70 10.59 16.94
CA LYS A 446 -16.12 10.20 16.94
C LYS A 446 -16.85 10.65 15.67
N ASN A 447 -16.53 11.84 15.17
CA ASN A 447 -17.07 12.33 13.91
C ASN A 447 -16.62 11.46 12.73
N PHE A 448 -15.34 11.08 12.70
CA PHE A 448 -14.78 10.26 11.64
C PHE A 448 -15.39 8.86 11.61
N VAL A 449 -15.62 8.24 12.77
CA VAL A 449 -16.26 6.92 12.86
C VAL A 449 -17.68 6.96 12.31
N GLU A 450 -18.46 7.98 12.67
CA GLU A 450 -19.80 8.17 12.11
C GLU A 450 -19.76 8.41 10.60
N PHE A 451 -18.78 9.21 10.14
CA PHE A 451 -18.61 9.49 8.72
C PHE A 451 -18.33 8.21 7.94
N MET A 452 -17.42 7.36 8.42
CA MET A 452 -17.15 6.08 7.79
C MET A 452 -18.37 5.16 7.80
N PHE A 453 -19.11 5.10 8.91
CA PHE A 453 -20.35 4.33 8.94
C PHE A 453 -21.34 4.76 7.86
N ASN A 454 -21.45 6.07 7.57
CA ASN A 454 -22.30 6.59 6.50
C ASN A 454 -21.74 6.27 5.10
N VAL A 455 -20.42 6.36 4.92
CA VAL A 455 -19.74 5.95 3.68
C VAL A 455 -19.94 4.46 3.41
N ASP A 456 -19.79 3.60 4.41
CA ASP A 456 -19.95 2.15 4.25
C ASP A 456 -21.40 1.78 3.90
N LYS A 457 -22.36 2.49 4.52
CA LYS A 457 -23.79 2.27 4.30
C LYS A 457 -24.27 2.75 2.92
N ALA A 458 -23.70 3.84 2.42
CA ALA A 458 -24.01 4.42 1.13
C ALA A 458 -22.73 4.97 0.48
N PRO A 459 -21.91 4.10 -0.13
CA PRO A 459 -20.63 4.49 -0.71
C PRO A 459 -20.84 5.56 -1.79
N PRO A 460 -20.27 6.77 -1.64
CA PRO A 460 -20.29 7.74 -2.71
C PRO A 460 -19.32 7.30 -3.80
N ARG A 461 -19.67 7.51 -5.07
CA ARG A 461 -18.69 7.38 -6.15
C ARG A 461 -17.69 8.55 -6.07
N VAL A 462 -16.42 8.18 -5.97
CA VAL A 462 -15.31 9.12 -5.78
C VAL A 462 -14.71 9.44 -7.14
N ASP A 463 -15.24 10.48 -7.79
CA ASP A 463 -14.73 10.97 -9.07
C ASP A 463 -14.06 12.35 -8.93
N ILE A 464 -13.61 12.91 -10.06
CA ILE A 464 -13.00 14.25 -10.11
C ILE A 464 -13.96 15.31 -9.55
N GLN A 465 -15.23 15.28 -9.93
CA GLN A 465 -16.20 16.29 -9.53
C GLN A 465 -16.48 16.23 -8.02
N TYR A 466 -16.64 15.03 -7.47
CA TYR A 466 -16.78 14.83 -6.02
C TYR A 466 -15.57 15.39 -5.27
N CYS A 467 -14.35 15.08 -5.73
CA CYS A 467 -13.13 15.58 -5.10
C CYS A 467 -13.02 17.11 -5.15
N GLN A 468 -13.37 17.73 -6.28
CA GLN A 468 -13.42 19.19 -6.42
C GLN A 468 -14.43 19.81 -5.43
N ARG A 469 -15.61 19.21 -5.29
CA ARG A 469 -16.65 19.67 -4.36
C ARG A 469 -16.26 19.49 -2.89
N VAL A 470 -15.61 18.38 -2.53
CA VAL A 470 -15.04 18.19 -1.18
C VAL A 470 -13.99 19.27 -0.87
N ILE A 471 -13.15 19.62 -1.84
CA ILE A 471 -12.18 20.71 -1.68
C ILE A 471 -12.87 22.07 -1.55
N ALA A 472 -13.92 22.33 -2.34
CA ALA A 472 -14.72 23.54 -2.23
C ALA A 472 -15.37 23.67 -0.82
N MET A 473 -15.88 22.57 -0.26
CA MET A 473 -16.34 22.53 1.14
C MET A 473 -15.21 22.85 2.12
N ALA A 474 -13.98 22.39 1.85
CA ALA A 474 -12.82 22.72 2.66
C ALA A 474 -12.47 24.22 2.61
N ILE A 475 -12.56 24.86 1.44
CA ILE A 475 -12.39 26.30 1.25
C ILE A 475 -13.44 27.07 2.06
N LEU A 476 -14.72 26.71 1.88
CA LEU A 476 -15.84 27.29 2.62
C LEU A 476 -15.65 27.15 4.14
N PHE A 477 -15.31 25.95 4.61
CA PHE A 477 -15.10 25.71 6.05
C PHE A 477 -13.95 26.56 6.60
N LYS A 478 -12.81 26.65 5.88
CA LYS A 478 -11.66 27.46 6.29
C LYS A 478 -11.98 28.96 6.28
N ALA A 479 -12.81 29.45 5.36
CA ALA A 479 -13.27 30.83 5.35
C ALA A 479 -14.18 31.12 6.56
N VAL A 480 -15.16 30.25 6.84
CA VAL A 480 -16.01 30.37 8.03
C VAL A 480 -15.20 30.29 9.32
N ASP A 481 -14.18 29.44 9.42
CA ASP A 481 -13.27 29.37 10.58
C ASP A 481 -12.55 30.70 10.82
N ARG A 482 -12.07 31.34 9.74
CA ARG A 482 -11.43 32.66 9.80
C ARG A 482 -12.42 33.73 10.27
N ILE A 483 -13.62 33.74 9.71
CA ILE A 483 -14.68 34.72 10.04
C ILE A 483 -15.15 34.54 11.49
N ALA A 484 -15.29 33.30 11.97
CA ALA A 484 -15.60 33.03 13.36
C ALA A 484 -14.51 33.57 14.30
N ALA A 485 -13.24 33.46 13.93
CA ALA A 485 -12.15 34.06 14.69
C ALA A 485 -12.24 35.60 14.73
N ILE A 486 -12.55 36.25 13.61
CA ILE A 486 -12.75 37.70 13.52
C ILE A 486 -13.88 38.16 14.45
N HIS A 487 -14.97 37.41 14.51
CA HIS A 487 -16.11 37.70 15.39
C HIS A 487 -15.91 37.29 16.86
N GLY A 488 -14.70 36.88 17.26
CA GLY A 488 -14.37 36.63 18.67
C GLY A 488 -14.88 35.28 19.21
N ALA A 489 -14.98 34.25 18.37
CA ALA A 489 -15.46 32.92 18.77
C ALA A 489 -14.63 32.22 19.87
N GLY A 490 -13.40 32.68 20.14
CA GLY A 490 -12.54 32.19 21.22
C GLY A 490 -12.31 30.67 21.18
N SER A 491 -12.38 30.03 22.35
CA SER A 491 -12.20 28.58 22.50
C SER A 491 -13.33 27.75 21.88
N HIS A 492 -14.45 28.38 21.50
CA HIS A 492 -15.61 27.73 20.89
C HIS A 492 -15.59 27.76 19.36
N LYS A 493 -14.54 28.33 18.76
CA LYS A 493 -14.41 28.53 17.30
C LYS A 493 -14.77 27.30 16.48
N SER A 494 -14.18 26.14 16.78
CA SER A 494 -14.44 24.92 16.01
C SER A 494 -15.93 24.54 15.97
N MET A 495 -16.68 24.77 17.05
CA MET A 495 -18.11 24.47 17.12
C MET A 495 -18.89 25.51 16.30
N ILE A 496 -18.59 26.79 16.51
CA ILE A 496 -19.26 27.88 15.79
C ILE A 496 -19.07 27.76 14.27
N THR A 497 -17.88 27.36 13.82
CA THR A 497 -17.59 27.13 12.41
C THR A 497 -18.48 26.05 11.80
N THR A 498 -18.52 24.84 12.38
CA THR A 498 -19.32 23.73 11.84
C THR A 498 -20.81 24.07 11.83
N TYR A 499 -21.31 24.70 12.90
CA TYR A 499 -22.71 25.13 12.99
C TYR A 499 -23.05 26.25 11.99
N THR A 500 -22.11 27.16 11.70
CA THR A 500 -22.32 28.23 10.72
C THR A 500 -22.36 27.67 9.30
N VAL A 501 -21.47 26.74 8.95
CA VAL A 501 -21.51 26.03 7.65
C VAL A 501 -22.83 25.26 7.51
N ALA A 502 -23.24 24.51 8.54
CA ALA A 502 -24.49 23.75 8.52
C ALA A 502 -25.72 24.65 8.37
N ARG A 503 -25.77 25.77 9.12
CA ARG A 503 -26.89 26.71 9.05
C ARG A 503 -26.97 27.42 7.69
N LEU A 504 -25.82 27.73 7.10
CA LEU A 504 -25.72 28.32 5.77
C LEU A 504 -26.18 27.34 4.68
N SER A 505 -25.72 26.08 4.75
CA SER A 505 -26.16 24.98 3.89
C SER A 505 -27.68 24.81 3.94
N LEU A 506 -28.27 24.78 5.14
CA LEU A 506 -29.72 24.72 5.33
C LEU A 506 -30.44 25.96 4.74
N ALA A 507 -29.92 27.16 4.99
CA ALA A 507 -30.56 28.41 4.54
C ALA A 507 -30.63 28.54 3.01
N THR A 508 -29.66 27.94 2.33
CA THR A 508 -29.49 28.00 0.88
C THR A 508 -30.03 26.75 0.21
N ASP A 509 -30.55 25.80 0.97
CA ASP A 509 -30.95 24.46 0.51
C ASP A 509 -29.84 23.75 -0.28
N ARG A 510 -28.58 23.85 0.18
CA ARG A 510 -27.40 23.29 -0.50
C ARG A 510 -27.22 23.78 -1.95
N ARG A 511 -27.69 24.98 -2.29
CA ARG A 511 -27.57 25.58 -3.64
C ARG A 511 -26.38 26.51 -3.80
N ILE A 512 -25.44 26.54 -2.85
CA ILE A 512 -24.18 27.28 -3.06
C ILE A 512 -23.38 26.56 -4.14
N ASP A 513 -22.93 27.30 -5.15
CA ASP A 513 -22.13 26.77 -6.26
C ASP A 513 -20.72 26.37 -5.79
N LEU A 514 -20.57 25.11 -5.38
CA LEU A 514 -19.29 24.53 -4.99
C LEU A 514 -18.31 24.44 -6.17
N ASP A 515 -18.79 24.30 -7.39
CA ASP A 515 -17.95 24.20 -8.58
C ASP A 515 -17.30 25.57 -8.88
N ARG A 516 -18.03 26.67 -8.65
CA ARG A 516 -17.49 28.04 -8.68
C ARG A 516 -16.43 28.25 -7.61
N ILE A 517 -16.67 27.83 -6.36
CA ILE A 517 -15.68 27.94 -5.27
C ILE A 517 -14.40 27.16 -5.62
N TRP A 518 -14.51 25.99 -6.24
CA TRP A 518 -13.35 25.26 -6.75
C TRP A 518 -12.63 26.04 -7.86
N ARG A 519 -13.34 26.56 -8.86
CA ARG A 519 -12.71 27.32 -9.96
C ARG A 519 -12.00 28.59 -9.48
N GLU A 520 -12.61 29.31 -8.54
CA GLU A 520 -12.10 30.58 -8.00
C GLU A 520 -11.10 30.37 -6.84
N GLN A 521 -11.05 29.15 -6.28
CA GLN A 521 -10.25 28.80 -5.09
C GLN A 521 -10.50 29.71 -3.88
N ASP A 522 -11.63 30.42 -3.87
CA ASP A 522 -12.04 31.36 -2.82
C ASP A 522 -13.57 31.50 -2.82
N LEU A 523 -14.10 32.24 -1.86
CA LEU A 523 -15.52 32.59 -1.82
C LEU A 523 -15.80 33.88 -2.61
N SER A 524 -17.01 34.00 -3.15
CA SER A 524 -17.48 35.29 -3.67
C SER A 524 -17.57 36.31 -2.51
N PRO A 525 -17.34 37.61 -2.78
CA PRO A 525 -17.51 38.65 -1.77
C PRO A 525 -18.94 38.68 -1.17
N VAL A 526 -19.93 38.29 -1.96
CA VAL A 526 -21.34 38.21 -1.56
C VAL A 526 -21.56 37.08 -0.55
N LEU A 527 -21.00 35.90 -0.81
CA LEU A 527 -21.07 34.76 0.10
C LEU A 527 -20.29 35.05 1.40
N GLU A 528 -19.10 35.65 1.30
CA GLU A 528 -18.31 36.04 2.47
C GLU A 528 -19.06 37.06 3.36
N ALA A 529 -19.69 38.07 2.75
CA ALA A 529 -20.50 39.04 3.48
C ALA A 529 -21.71 38.40 4.17
N ALA A 530 -22.37 37.44 3.52
CA ALA A 530 -23.47 36.68 4.11
C ALA A 530 -23.01 35.85 5.31
N ILE A 531 -21.82 35.26 5.26
CA ILE A 531 -21.23 34.52 6.40
C ILE A 531 -20.90 35.47 7.55
N HIS A 532 -20.35 36.66 7.26
CA HIS A 532 -20.08 37.68 8.28
C HIS A 532 -21.35 38.10 9.03
N ASP A 533 -22.48 38.16 8.34
CA ASP A 533 -23.78 38.48 8.92
C ASP A 533 -24.37 37.28 9.70
N LEU A 534 -24.29 36.06 9.17
CA LEU A 534 -24.83 34.85 9.81
C LEU A 534 -24.05 34.41 11.06
N CYS A 535 -22.72 34.46 11.01
CA CYS A 535 -21.84 33.86 12.02
C CYS A 535 -22.11 34.37 13.45
N PRO A 536 -22.31 35.68 13.73
CA PRO A 536 -22.62 36.15 15.08
C PRO A 536 -23.95 35.63 15.64
N ARG A 537 -24.94 35.39 14.77
CA ARG A 537 -26.26 34.87 15.18
C ARG A 537 -26.16 33.41 15.58
N VAL A 538 -25.44 32.61 14.79
CA VAL A 538 -25.13 31.21 15.10
C VAL A 538 -24.28 31.12 16.37
N MET A 539 -23.26 31.98 16.50
CA MET A 539 -22.42 32.05 17.69
C MET A 539 -23.25 32.22 18.96
N ARG A 540 -24.19 33.16 18.98
CA ARG A 540 -25.08 33.39 20.13
C ARG A 540 -25.91 32.16 20.49
N ALA A 541 -26.44 31.45 19.49
CA ALA A 541 -27.25 30.25 19.73
C ALA A 541 -26.40 29.06 20.25
N VAL A 542 -25.16 28.92 19.78
CA VAL A 542 -24.24 27.89 20.26
C VAL A 542 -23.73 28.22 21.67
N THR A 543 -23.44 29.48 21.98
CA THR A 543 -22.88 29.90 23.28
C THR A 543 -23.92 30.17 24.35
N THR A 544 -25.22 30.07 24.04
CA THR A 544 -26.34 30.20 24.98
C THR A 544 -27.12 28.89 25.03
N PRO A 545 -26.64 27.87 25.76
CA PRO A 545 -27.33 26.58 25.86
C PRO A 545 -28.76 26.73 26.37
N LEU A 546 -29.71 26.04 25.72
CA LEU A 546 -31.08 25.92 26.24
C LEU A 546 -31.17 24.94 27.41
N GLU A 547 -30.21 24.01 27.49
CA GLU A 547 -30.08 23.02 28.56
C GLU A 547 -28.64 22.88 29.03
N GLY A 548 -28.43 23.00 30.35
CA GLY A 548 -27.12 22.92 30.99
C GLY A 548 -26.28 24.19 30.87
N ASN A 549 -25.09 24.20 31.48
CA ASN A 549 -24.21 25.38 31.55
C ASN A 549 -22.94 25.27 30.69
N HIS A 550 -22.73 24.14 30.01
CA HIS A 550 -21.49 23.86 29.29
C HIS A 550 -21.70 23.86 27.77
N VAL A 551 -21.23 24.91 27.11
CA VAL A 551 -21.28 25.10 25.64
C VAL A 551 -20.76 23.88 24.87
N GLY A 552 -19.68 23.27 25.36
CA GLY A 552 -19.07 22.09 24.72
C GLY A 552 -19.95 20.85 24.72
N GLU A 553 -20.73 20.60 25.79
CA GLU A 553 -21.67 19.48 25.83
C GLU A 553 -22.96 19.78 25.07
N TRP A 554 -23.41 21.04 25.13
CA TRP A 554 -24.54 21.51 24.35
C TRP A 554 -24.33 21.31 22.84
N ALA A 555 -23.17 21.72 22.32
CA ALA A 555 -22.83 21.61 20.91
C ALA A 555 -22.80 20.17 20.36
N LYS A 556 -22.71 19.14 21.23
CA LYS A 556 -22.69 17.72 20.84
C LYS A 556 -24.07 17.10 20.65
N LYS A 557 -25.14 17.83 21.02
CA LYS A 557 -26.53 17.36 21.01
C LYS A 557 -27.26 17.82 19.75
N ALA A 558 -28.16 16.97 19.24
CA ALA A 558 -29.08 17.35 18.15
C ALA A 558 -29.96 18.55 18.52
N ALA A 559 -30.35 18.70 19.79
CA ALA A 559 -31.10 19.86 20.27
C ALA A 559 -30.39 21.20 20.02
N CYS A 560 -29.05 21.23 20.01
CA CYS A 560 -28.30 22.44 19.63
C CYS A 560 -28.43 22.76 18.15
N TRP A 561 -28.43 21.72 17.31
CA TRP A 561 -28.75 21.87 15.88
C TRP A 561 -30.18 22.35 15.66
N ASP A 562 -31.15 21.84 16.40
CA ASP A 562 -32.53 22.32 16.33
C ASP A 562 -32.66 23.81 16.70
N ALA A 563 -31.91 24.26 17.71
CA ALA A 563 -31.88 25.66 18.09
C ALA A 563 -31.19 26.54 17.01
N VAL A 564 -30.06 26.09 16.47
CA VAL A 564 -29.31 26.83 15.44
C VAL A 564 -30.05 26.88 14.11
N SER A 565 -30.64 25.77 13.66
CA SER A 565 -31.42 25.69 12.40
C SER A 565 -32.59 26.67 12.38
N ARG A 566 -33.17 26.96 13.55
CA ARG A 566 -34.26 27.93 13.75
C ARG A 566 -33.82 29.37 13.97
N VAL A 567 -32.51 29.65 14.01
CA VAL A 567 -32.00 31.03 14.12
C VAL A 567 -32.60 31.87 12.99
N PRO A 568 -33.31 32.98 13.30
CA PRO A 568 -33.88 33.83 12.29
C PRO A 568 -32.78 34.45 11.43
N TRP A 569 -32.75 34.05 10.16
CA TRP A 569 -31.83 34.57 9.17
C TRP A 569 -32.45 34.43 7.79
N THR A 570 -32.55 35.54 7.07
CA THR A 570 -33.04 35.58 5.70
C THR A 570 -31.85 35.66 4.77
N THR A 571 -31.76 34.74 3.82
CA THR A 571 -30.71 34.74 2.81
C THR A 571 -30.71 36.09 2.07
N PRO A 572 -29.60 36.84 2.06
CA PRO A 572 -29.52 38.12 1.36
C PRO A 572 -29.90 37.97 -0.11
N ARG A 573 -30.58 38.98 -0.69
CA ARG A 573 -30.97 38.96 -2.11
C ARG A 573 -29.78 38.78 -3.03
N ALA A 574 -28.66 39.42 -2.72
CA ALA A 574 -27.41 39.29 -3.48
C ALA A 574 -26.91 37.83 -3.48
N LEU A 575 -26.93 37.15 -2.32
CA LEU A 575 -26.54 35.74 -2.23
C LEU A 575 -27.54 34.84 -2.98
N THR A 576 -28.84 35.13 -2.87
CA THR A 576 -29.89 34.37 -3.58
C THR A 576 -29.68 34.38 -5.09
N ALA A 577 -29.15 35.48 -5.64
CA ALA A 577 -28.83 35.60 -7.07
C ALA A 577 -27.60 34.79 -7.50
N GLU A 578 -26.74 34.35 -6.57
CA GLU A 578 -25.58 33.49 -6.85
C GLU A 578 -25.85 31.99 -6.60
N LEU A 579 -27.03 31.64 -6.07
CA LEU A 579 -27.38 30.25 -5.82
C LEU A 579 -27.72 29.53 -7.13
N LEU A 580 -27.41 28.24 -7.19
CA LEU A 580 -27.84 27.34 -8.24
C LEU A 580 -29.37 27.20 -8.25
N ASP A 581 -29.92 26.83 -9.42
CA ASP A 581 -31.35 26.58 -9.57
C ASP A 581 -31.81 25.34 -8.77
N HIS A 582 -30.93 24.34 -8.67
CA HIS A 582 -31.20 23.07 -8.01
C HIS A 582 -30.20 22.78 -6.90
N SER A 583 -30.68 22.05 -5.89
CA SER A 583 -29.90 21.63 -4.72
C SER A 583 -28.88 20.56 -5.10
N LEU A 584 -27.67 20.65 -4.56
CA LEU A 584 -26.66 19.61 -4.70
C LEU A 584 -27.05 18.43 -3.79
N ASP A 585 -27.70 17.39 -4.33
CA ASP A 585 -28.06 16.18 -3.58
C ASP A 585 -26.86 15.21 -3.40
N GLU A 586 -26.96 14.23 -2.51
CA GLU A 586 -25.90 13.23 -2.23
C GLU A 586 -25.50 12.45 -3.49
N ALA A 587 -26.44 12.13 -4.38
CA ALA A 587 -26.15 11.51 -5.68
C ALA A 587 -25.42 12.45 -6.67
N ALA A 588 -25.65 13.76 -6.57
CA ALA A 588 -24.91 14.75 -7.36
C ALA A 588 -23.51 14.99 -6.78
N LEU A 589 -23.36 14.91 -5.45
CA LEU A 589 -22.05 14.93 -4.80
C LEU A 589 -21.24 13.68 -5.22
N ALA A 590 -21.83 12.49 -5.13
CA ALA A 590 -21.23 11.21 -5.49
C ALA A 590 -20.96 11.00 -6.99
N GLY A 591 -20.92 12.04 -7.83
CA GLY A 591 -20.54 11.92 -9.23
C GLY A 591 -21.45 10.98 -10.02
N GLY A 592 -22.61 11.47 -10.48
CA GLY A 592 -23.60 10.68 -11.21
C GLY A 592 -23.00 9.70 -12.26
N THR A 593 -23.39 8.43 -12.10
CA THR A 593 -23.34 7.24 -13.00
C THR A 593 -21.99 6.66 -13.48
N GLY A 594 -21.57 5.57 -12.80
CA GLY A 594 -20.86 4.35 -13.28
C GLY A 594 -19.43 4.46 -13.83
N ALA A 595 -18.44 3.75 -13.24
CA ALA A 595 -17.24 3.20 -13.94
C ALA A 595 -16.05 2.71 -13.05
N GLU A 596 -16.19 2.19 -11.82
CA GLU A 596 -14.98 1.66 -11.12
C GLU A 596 -15.12 0.26 -10.46
N GLU A 597 -16.32 -0.30 -10.30
CA GLU A 597 -16.49 -1.77 -10.30
C GLU A 597 -16.88 -2.17 -11.74
N GLY A 598 -16.06 -3.00 -12.38
CA GLY A 598 -16.27 -3.43 -13.77
C GLY A 598 -15.17 -3.03 -14.75
N ALA A 599 -13.91 -2.84 -14.35
CA ALA A 599 -12.84 -2.63 -15.32
C ALA A 599 -12.55 -3.93 -16.11
N GLY A 600 -12.62 -5.10 -15.47
CA GLY A 600 -12.65 -6.39 -16.16
C GLY A 600 -13.84 -6.51 -17.12
N GLU A 601 -15.03 -6.10 -16.67
CA GLU A 601 -16.24 -6.06 -17.51
C GLU A 601 -16.13 -5.04 -18.66
N GLU A 602 -15.55 -3.87 -18.42
CA GLU A 602 -15.34 -2.80 -19.39
C GLU A 602 -14.29 -3.17 -20.43
N ALA A 603 -13.21 -3.83 -20.00
CA ALA A 603 -12.24 -4.42 -20.91
C ALA A 603 -12.88 -5.53 -21.77
N ALA A 604 -13.80 -6.31 -21.19
CA ALA A 604 -14.56 -7.34 -21.89
C ALA A 604 -15.66 -6.80 -22.81
N LEU A 605 -16.15 -5.56 -22.59
CA LEU A 605 -17.03 -4.87 -23.52
C LEU A 605 -16.31 -4.42 -24.80
N ILE A 606 -14.97 -4.35 -24.78
CA ILE A 606 -14.16 -4.03 -25.95
C ILE A 606 -13.84 -5.33 -26.71
N PRO A 607 -14.19 -5.42 -28.01
CA PRO A 607 -13.92 -6.60 -28.82
C PRO A 607 -12.43 -7.00 -28.87
N ALA A 608 -12.14 -8.30 -28.89
CA ALA A 608 -10.77 -8.82 -28.91
C ALA A 608 -9.96 -8.33 -30.13
N ASP A 609 -10.61 -8.14 -31.28
CA ASP A 609 -10.05 -7.56 -32.50
C ASP A 609 -9.61 -6.10 -32.32
N GLU A 610 -10.30 -5.31 -31.50
CA GLU A 610 -9.87 -3.95 -31.17
C GLU A 610 -8.57 -3.98 -30.33
N TRP A 611 -8.45 -4.91 -29.38
CA TRP A 611 -7.21 -5.09 -28.61
C TRP A 611 -6.03 -5.50 -29.50
N TYR A 612 -6.27 -6.40 -30.48
CA TYR A 612 -5.27 -6.76 -31.48
C TYR A 612 -4.97 -5.60 -32.46
N ALA A 613 -5.95 -4.74 -32.75
CA ALA A 613 -5.73 -3.55 -33.56
C ALA A 613 -4.87 -2.50 -32.82
N ILE A 614 -5.06 -2.33 -31.51
CA ILE A 614 -4.21 -1.49 -30.65
C ILE A 614 -2.78 -2.04 -30.65
N GLU A 615 -2.62 -3.36 -30.49
CA GLU A 615 -1.31 -4.04 -30.55
C GLU A 615 -0.59 -3.75 -31.88
N ARG A 616 -1.28 -3.97 -33.01
CA ARG A 616 -0.72 -3.73 -34.36
C ARG A 616 -0.40 -2.27 -34.60
N TRP A 617 -1.30 -1.36 -34.22
CA TRP A 617 -1.07 0.08 -34.37
C TRP A 617 0.09 0.57 -33.52
N ALA A 618 0.19 0.09 -32.29
CA ALA A 618 1.31 0.40 -31.40
C ALA A 618 2.64 -0.08 -31.98
N LYS A 619 2.63 -1.24 -32.62
CA LYS A 619 3.79 -1.82 -33.30
C LYS A 619 4.24 -1.00 -34.51
N GLU A 620 3.30 -0.58 -35.35
CA GLU A 620 3.60 0.22 -36.56
C GLU A 620 4.06 1.64 -36.22
N THR A 621 3.47 2.25 -35.18
CA THR A 621 3.71 3.66 -34.85
C THR A 621 4.79 3.87 -33.79
N ARG A 622 5.13 2.84 -33.00
CA ARG A 622 6.03 2.92 -31.84
C ARG A 622 5.59 3.94 -30.79
N ASN A 623 4.27 4.19 -30.70
CA ASN A 623 3.68 5.19 -29.80
C ASN A 623 3.36 4.64 -28.39
N LEU A 624 3.27 3.32 -28.22
CA LEU A 624 3.13 2.69 -26.90
C LEU A 624 4.41 1.94 -26.50
N GLU A 625 4.60 1.79 -25.20
CA GLU A 625 5.69 1.02 -24.63
C GLU A 625 5.53 -0.49 -24.94
N PRO A 626 6.62 -1.26 -25.07
CA PRO A 626 6.54 -2.69 -25.40
C PRO A 626 5.62 -3.50 -24.48
N TRP A 627 5.64 -3.22 -23.18
CA TRP A 627 4.77 -3.90 -22.21
C TRP A 627 3.29 -3.54 -22.37
N GLN A 628 2.96 -2.32 -22.83
CA GLN A 628 1.57 -1.90 -23.09
C GLN A 628 1.01 -2.62 -24.31
N ARG A 629 1.86 -2.84 -25.33
CA ARG A 629 1.52 -3.63 -26.52
C ARG A 629 1.26 -5.10 -26.14
N GLN A 630 2.16 -5.71 -25.38
CA GLN A 630 1.96 -7.08 -24.89
C GLN A 630 0.73 -7.21 -23.99
N LEU A 631 0.43 -6.18 -23.20
CA LEU A 631 -0.78 -6.16 -22.37
C LEU A 631 -2.06 -6.12 -23.22
N ALA A 632 -2.09 -5.34 -24.31
CA ALA A 632 -3.21 -5.36 -25.26
C ALA A 632 -3.38 -6.74 -25.90
N GLN A 633 -2.29 -7.39 -26.31
CA GLN A 633 -2.30 -8.76 -26.84
C GLN A 633 -2.81 -9.78 -25.80
N PHE A 634 -2.37 -9.65 -24.54
CA PHE A 634 -2.80 -10.51 -23.43
C PHE A 634 -4.31 -10.42 -23.20
N VAL A 635 -4.86 -9.21 -23.13
CA VAL A 635 -6.30 -9.00 -22.96
C VAL A 635 -7.07 -9.54 -24.16
N GLY A 636 -6.63 -9.24 -25.39
CA GLY A 636 -7.25 -9.77 -26.61
C GLY A 636 -7.33 -11.30 -26.62
N ARG A 637 -6.23 -11.99 -26.25
CA ARG A 637 -6.20 -13.46 -26.17
C ARG A 637 -7.12 -14.02 -25.10
N ARG A 638 -7.19 -13.40 -23.92
CA ARG A 638 -8.11 -13.83 -22.85
C ARG A 638 -9.57 -13.74 -23.27
N LEU A 639 -9.95 -12.64 -23.91
CA LEU A 639 -11.31 -12.45 -24.43
C LEU A 639 -11.64 -13.45 -25.55
N GLU A 640 -10.70 -13.74 -26.44
CA GLU A 640 -10.86 -14.75 -27.50
C GLU A 640 -11.05 -16.17 -26.95
N LEU A 641 -10.43 -16.48 -25.81
CA LEU A 641 -10.55 -17.75 -25.10
C LEU A 641 -11.70 -17.78 -24.07
N GLU A 642 -12.55 -16.75 -24.02
CA GLU A 642 -13.64 -16.57 -23.03
C GLU A 642 -13.16 -16.65 -21.57
N GLN A 643 -11.94 -16.17 -21.30
CA GLN A 643 -11.33 -16.13 -19.97
C GLN A 643 -11.48 -14.74 -19.32
N GLU A 644 -11.60 -14.73 -17.99
CA GLU A 644 -11.67 -13.50 -17.21
C GLU A 644 -10.34 -12.72 -17.27
N VAL A 645 -10.44 -11.40 -17.48
CA VAL A 645 -9.29 -10.50 -17.46
C VAL A 645 -9.07 -10.03 -16.03
N PRO A 646 -7.93 -10.33 -15.39
CA PRO A 646 -7.69 -9.91 -14.02
C PRO A 646 -7.72 -8.38 -13.88
N GLU A 647 -8.39 -7.89 -12.84
CA GLU A 647 -8.70 -6.45 -12.67
C GLU A 647 -7.48 -5.53 -12.75
N THR A 648 -6.34 -5.94 -12.19
CA THR A 648 -5.10 -5.16 -12.24
C THR A 648 -4.58 -4.97 -13.67
N GLN A 649 -4.68 -6.01 -14.50
CA GLN A 649 -4.29 -6.01 -15.90
C GLN A 649 -5.34 -5.30 -16.76
N ALA A 650 -6.63 -5.44 -16.43
CA ALA A 650 -7.74 -4.74 -17.09
C ALA A 650 -7.60 -3.21 -16.95
N VAL A 651 -7.32 -2.70 -15.75
CA VAL A 651 -7.09 -1.27 -15.51
C VAL A 651 -5.90 -0.74 -16.32
N GLN A 652 -4.78 -1.47 -16.31
CA GLN A 652 -3.59 -1.07 -17.07
C GLN A 652 -3.84 -1.13 -18.59
N ALA A 653 -4.64 -2.10 -19.07
CA ALA A 653 -4.98 -2.25 -20.47
C ALA A 653 -5.91 -1.14 -20.94
N LEU A 654 -6.92 -0.78 -20.15
CA LEU A 654 -7.81 0.35 -20.42
C LEU A 654 -7.04 1.67 -20.44
N HIS A 655 -6.04 1.85 -19.56
CA HIS A 655 -5.13 2.99 -19.65
C HIS A 655 -4.30 2.99 -20.93
N ALA A 656 -3.73 1.84 -21.33
CA ALA A 656 -2.98 1.71 -22.58
C ALA A 656 -3.86 2.02 -23.81
N ARG A 657 -5.11 1.56 -23.80
CA ARG A 657 -6.11 1.87 -24.83
C ARG A 657 -6.44 3.35 -24.89
N ASN A 658 -6.71 3.99 -23.74
CA ASN A 658 -6.99 5.42 -23.69
C ASN A 658 -5.79 6.26 -24.19
N GLU A 659 -4.58 5.81 -23.88
CA GLU A 659 -3.37 6.43 -24.39
C GLU A 659 -3.22 6.23 -25.91
N ALA A 660 -3.51 5.04 -26.44
CA ALA A 660 -3.53 4.79 -27.88
C ALA A 660 -4.53 5.73 -28.60
N LEU A 661 -5.75 5.84 -28.08
CA LEU A 661 -6.79 6.75 -28.61
C LEU A 661 -6.31 8.21 -28.60
N ARG A 662 -5.67 8.66 -27.51
CA ARG A 662 -5.10 10.01 -27.39
C ARG A 662 -3.97 10.25 -28.40
N LEU A 663 -3.18 9.22 -28.69
CA LEU A 663 -2.04 9.27 -29.61
C LEU A 663 -2.44 9.03 -31.09
N GLY A 664 -3.75 8.89 -31.37
CA GLY A 664 -4.29 8.88 -32.73
C GLY A 664 -4.66 7.50 -33.26
N PHE A 665 -4.73 6.46 -32.43
CA PHE A 665 -5.41 5.22 -32.78
C PHE A 665 -6.91 5.48 -32.97
N THR A 666 -7.49 4.94 -34.04
CA THR A 666 -8.93 4.96 -34.30
C THR A 666 -9.40 3.52 -34.43
N PRO A 667 -10.33 3.04 -33.57
CA PRO A 667 -10.96 1.74 -33.74
C PRO A 667 -11.64 1.68 -35.11
N ASP A 668 -11.50 0.56 -35.82
CA ASP A 668 -12.30 0.33 -37.03
C ASP A 668 -13.80 0.28 -36.65
N PRO A 669 -14.69 0.88 -37.45
CA PRO A 669 -16.10 1.08 -37.11
C PRO A 669 -16.97 -0.18 -37.13
#